data_AF-A0A416Z7T4-F1
#
_entry.id   AF-A0A416Z7T4-F1
#
_cell.length_a   1.000
_cell.length_b   1.000
_cell.length_c   1.000
_cell.angle_alpha   90.00
_cell.angle_beta   90.00
_cell.angle_gamma   90.00
#
_symmetry.space_group_name_H-M   'P 1'
#
loop_
_entity.id
_entity.type
_entity.pdbx_description
1 polymer ?
#
loop_
_entity_poly.entity_id
_entity_poly.type
_entity_poly.pdbx_seq_one_letter_code
_entity_poly.pdbx_strand_id
1 'polypeptide(L)'
;MKQNMRKRSPLAVLLALCLAVQLCVPAAMASNRLMRAGDAAIAQIEEEEGFRAEKYSSGGKWYIGYGTECGAEDYPEGITREEAELLLMSKVEAYEAKLNDFFGRYDVTPTQGQFDALICFSYNFGTGWMSGTSDLVKIARGEKDATRLEVAHAFGEWCHSGGQAQAGLADRRLQEAAIYLDDGTRTAENEFAYLIINMESGTSYETDFAVYEIGKTYGSFPKAEKLGYGFAGFRTSDGKTITENSIVNGNAVVTAQWTATSYTGKTYTDVNKSDWFYNYVMELSEQGIVGGNGDGTFAPNRPTSTGEMLKLVLLSTGHKEQKPSTAHWASGYATYAYSMGFAAQNYSDYQLDNGISRLDVARFAAKALGYGASNTTSPFADVNDGYVTALYEAGVFIGTKVGDLTYFYPNSSITRAEVATIVYRIYQLSSLDQKQKIYYKDYTLDVLEGVPTNTYNQSAFVKNGSIMTYNDPSVRTRVGIDVSQYQGDVDWNAVARTDVDFVIARVGGRGYTVGAIYDDTKFDEYADGAARAGLQVGAYFFSQAVSVAEAQEEAYHVLDKLRGHNITGPVVFDWEVIGKSEARTYGIETGVLCAAANAFCKIIKDAGYDPMIYITDYAGYVKYDLSEVMDYPLWYARYDVDAPSFYYDFAMWQYSSKGSVDGIKGNVDMDIWFIK
;
A
#
# COMPACT_ATOMS: atom_id res chain seq x y z
N MET A 1 -54.70 64.29 -2.16
CA MET A 1 -55.09 62.88 -1.94
C MET A 1 -53.84 62.01 -2.04
N LYS A 2 -53.73 61.02 -1.14
CA LYS A 2 -52.56 60.23 -0.73
C LYS A 2 -51.95 59.27 -1.79
N GLN A 3 -50.61 59.11 -1.71
CA GLN A 3 -49.74 57.90 -1.87
C GLN A 3 -49.82 57.04 -3.16
N ASN A 4 -48.72 56.57 -3.77
CA ASN A 4 -47.58 55.87 -3.18
C ASN A 4 -46.23 56.10 -3.90
N MET A 5 -45.16 55.96 -3.12
CA MET A 5 -43.78 56.33 -3.39
C MET A 5 -43.02 55.31 -4.27
N ARG A 6 -42.39 55.78 -5.36
CA ARG A 6 -41.19 55.15 -5.96
C ARG A 6 -39.97 55.87 -5.39
N LYS A 7 -39.16 55.18 -4.56
CA LYS A 7 -37.83 55.65 -4.19
C LYS A 7 -36.86 55.32 -5.32
N ARG A 8 -36.40 56.35 -6.03
CA ARG A 8 -35.10 56.37 -6.71
C ARG A 8 -34.13 57.09 -5.77
N SER A 9 -32.96 56.53 -5.54
CA SER A 9 -31.81 57.30 -5.06
C SER A 9 -30.52 56.70 -5.66
N PRO A 10 -29.45 57.51 -5.77
CA PRO A 10 -28.62 57.53 -6.95
C PRO A 10 -27.25 56.87 -6.75
N LEU A 11 -26.73 56.43 -7.90
CA LEU A 11 -25.38 55.99 -8.22
C LEU A 11 -24.34 57.07 -7.84
N ALA A 12 -24.00 57.23 -6.56
CA ALA A 12 -23.03 58.24 -6.12
C ALA A 12 -22.43 57.99 -4.72
N VAL A 13 -22.10 56.75 -4.35
CA VAL A 13 -21.18 56.49 -3.20
C VAL A 13 -20.47 55.15 -3.44
N LEU A 14 -19.32 55.18 -4.14
CA LEU A 14 -18.22 54.19 -4.02
C LEU A 14 -16.99 54.61 -4.85
N LEU A 15 -16.74 55.92 -4.93
CA LEU A 15 -15.61 56.50 -5.66
C LEU A 15 -15.00 57.63 -4.83
N ALA A 16 -14.63 57.34 -3.58
CA ALA A 16 -13.90 58.24 -2.70
C ALA A 16 -13.39 57.53 -1.43
N LEU A 17 -12.44 56.60 -1.57
CA LEU A 17 -11.64 56.10 -0.43
C LEU A 17 -10.36 55.37 -0.88
N CYS A 18 -9.57 55.96 -1.79
CA CYS A 18 -8.27 55.39 -2.18
C CYS A 18 -7.11 56.40 -2.29
N LEU A 19 -7.17 57.57 -1.65
CA LEU A 19 -5.98 58.41 -1.52
C LEU A 19 -5.95 59.14 -0.16
N ALA A 20 -5.09 58.64 0.72
CA ALA A 20 -4.31 59.36 1.74
C ALA A 20 -4.24 58.60 3.07
N VAL A 21 -3.30 57.64 3.20
CA VAL A 21 -2.40 57.52 4.37
C VAL A 21 -1.12 56.80 3.90
N GLN A 22 -0.10 57.57 3.54
CA GLN A 22 1.29 57.12 3.69
C GLN A 22 1.81 57.80 4.94
N LEU A 23 2.21 57.02 5.96
CA LEU A 23 3.43 57.18 6.77
C LEU A 23 3.42 56.20 7.98
N CYS A 24 4.45 55.35 8.00
CA CYS A 24 5.07 54.65 9.15
C CYS A 24 4.26 53.59 9.95
N VAL A 25 4.46 52.30 9.60
CA VAL A 25 4.42 51.13 10.50
C VAL A 25 5.46 50.09 10.01
N PRO A 26 6.17 49.34 10.89
CA PRO A 26 7.43 48.67 10.57
C PRO A 26 7.29 47.41 9.72
N ALA A 27 8.38 47.03 9.05
CA ALA A 27 8.55 45.79 8.30
C ALA A 27 8.31 44.55 9.18
N ALA A 28 7.16 43.90 9.00
CA ALA A 28 6.93 42.47 9.24
C ALA A 28 5.48 42.12 8.86
N MET A 29 5.23 41.64 7.64
CA MET A 29 4.19 40.66 7.27
C MET A 29 4.42 40.26 5.81
N ALA A 30 4.53 38.95 5.54
CA ALA A 30 4.69 38.39 4.21
C ALA A 30 3.48 38.74 3.33
N SER A 31 3.76 39.21 2.12
CA SER A 31 2.78 39.60 1.11
C SER A 31 2.24 38.37 0.37
N ASN A 32 1.16 37.74 0.83
CA ASN A 32 0.33 36.92 -0.05
C ASN A 32 -0.66 37.83 -0.78
N ARG A 33 -0.34 38.16 -2.04
CA ARG A 33 -1.26 38.84 -2.94
C ARG A 33 -2.32 37.82 -3.35
N LEU A 34 -3.60 38.08 -3.05
CA LEU A 34 -4.71 37.27 -3.57
C LEU A 34 -4.64 37.26 -5.11
N MET A 35 -4.63 36.06 -5.68
CA MET A 35 -4.58 35.85 -7.13
C MET A 35 -5.98 35.93 -7.74
N ARG A 36 -6.02 36.35 -9.01
CA ARG A 36 -7.23 36.46 -9.84
C ARG A 36 -7.01 35.67 -11.13
N ALA A 37 -8.09 35.18 -11.71
CA ALA A 37 -8.06 34.53 -13.01
C ALA A 37 -7.55 35.51 -14.06
N GLY A 38 -6.56 35.07 -14.84
CA GLY A 38 -6.01 35.80 -15.97
C GLY A 38 -6.81 35.59 -17.25
N ASP A 39 -6.42 36.32 -18.30
CA ASP A 39 -7.09 36.26 -19.61
C ASP A 39 -7.09 34.85 -20.21
N ALA A 40 -6.06 34.03 -19.93
CA ALA A 40 -5.97 32.65 -20.39
C ALA A 40 -7.10 31.78 -19.82
N ALA A 41 -7.40 31.93 -18.52
CA ALA A 41 -8.50 31.20 -17.89
C ALA A 41 -9.86 31.59 -18.45
N ILE A 42 -10.08 32.91 -18.61
CA ILE A 42 -11.34 33.44 -19.12
C ILE A 42 -11.56 32.99 -20.56
N ALA A 43 -10.56 33.16 -21.44
CA ALA A 43 -10.63 32.73 -22.83
C ALA A 43 -10.91 31.23 -22.97
N GLN A 44 -10.27 30.39 -22.17
CA GLN A 44 -10.53 28.95 -22.13
C GLN A 44 -11.99 28.63 -21.74
N ILE A 45 -12.51 29.28 -20.69
CA ILE A 45 -13.88 29.03 -20.23
C ILE A 45 -14.88 29.49 -21.29
N GLU A 46 -14.66 30.65 -21.93
CA GLU A 46 -15.54 31.12 -23.00
C GLU A 46 -15.58 30.17 -24.20
N GLU A 47 -14.43 29.66 -24.60
CA GLU A 47 -14.29 28.70 -25.70
C GLU A 47 -15.03 27.38 -25.41
N GLU A 48 -14.82 26.84 -24.22
CA GLU A 48 -15.35 25.52 -23.82
C GLU A 48 -16.85 25.53 -23.50
N GLU A 49 -17.34 26.58 -22.83
CA GLU A 49 -18.76 26.65 -22.45
C GLU A 49 -19.63 27.15 -23.60
N GLY A 50 -19.06 28.01 -24.46
CA GLY A 50 -19.73 28.63 -25.59
C GLY A 50 -20.80 29.65 -25.17
N PHE A 51 -20.82 30.81 -25.84
CA PHE A 51 -21.83 31.83 -25.55
C PHE A 51 -23.23 31.40 -25.97
N ARG A 52 -24.20 31.49 -25.05
CA ARG A 52 -25.63 31.35 -25.35
C ARG A 52 -26.41 32.59 -24.88
N ALA A 53 -26.93 33.33 -25.85
CA ALA A 53 -27.78 34.50 -25.60
C ALA A 53 -29.11 34.12 -24.94
N GLU A 54 -29.67 32.96 -25.29
CA GLU A 54 -30.93 32.45 -24.73
C GLU A 54 -30.67 31.39 -23.65
N LYS A 55 -31.55 31.35 -22.65
CA LYS A 55 -31.50 30.35 -21.58
C LYS A 55 -31.80 28.94 -22.09
N TYR A 56 -31.17 27.96 -21.49
CA TYR A 56 -31.38 26.55 -21.79
C TYR A 56 -31.48 25.72 -20.50
N SER A 57 -32.18 24.59 -20.57
CA SER A 57 -32.31 23.68 -19.44
C SER A 57 -31.44 22.43 -19.61
N SER A 58 -30.77 22.04 -18.54
CA SER A 58 -30.03 20.78 -18.44
C SER A 58 -30.18 20.24 -17.02
N GLY A 59 -30.44 18.94 -16.87
CA GLY A 59 -30.55 18.30 -15.54
C GLY A 59 -31.61 18.91 -14.60
N GLY A 60 -32.67 19.54 -15.14
CA GLY A 60 -33.72 20.18 -14.33
C GLY A 60 -33.38 21.59 -13.82
N LYS A 61 -32.23 22.15 -14.21
CA LYS A 61 -31.81 23.53 -13.93
C LYS A 61 -31.81 24.38 -15.20
N TRP A 62 -31.77 25.70 -15.04
CA TRP A 62 -31.66 26.67 -16.15
C TRP A 62 -30.30 27.35 -16.12
N TYR A 63 -29.74 27.55 -17.31
CA TYR A 63 -28.43 28.16 -17.54
C TYR A 63 -28.51 29.19 -18.67
N ILE A 64 -27.62 30.19 -18.63
CA ILE A 64 -27.51 31.23 -19.66
C ILE A 64 -26.06 31.69 -19.82
N GLY A 65 -25.73 32.34 -20.94
CA GLY A 65 -24.37 32.81 -21.22
C GLY A 65 -23.40 31.65 -21.33
N TYR A 66 -22.29 31.73 -20.60
CA TYR A 66 -21.25 30.69 -20.52
C TYR A 66 -21.53 29.64 -19.43
N GLY A 67 -22.79 29.25 -19.24
CA GLY A 67 -23.15 28.22 -18.25
C GLY A 67 -23.38 28.74 -16.82
N THR A 68 -23.84 29.97 -16.67
CA THR A 68 -24.25 30.52 -15.37
C THR A 68 -25.68 30.05 -15.03
N GLU A 69 -25.86 29.44 -13.86
CA GLU A 69 -27.17 29.00 -13.37
C GLU A 69 -28.08 30.21 -13.12
N CYS A 70 -29.33 30.15 -13.59
CA CYS A 70 -30.32 31.21 -13.42
C CYS A 70 -31.69 30.63 -13.06
N GLY A 71 -32.60 31.49 -12.59
CA GLY A 71 -33.99 31.13 -12.37
C GLY A 71 -34.78 30.95 -13.66
N ALA A 72 -35.89 30.22 -13.57
CA ALA A 72 -36.78 29.98 -14.73
C ALA A 72 -37.38 31.27 -15.31
N GLU A 73 -37.55 32.32 -14.49
CA GLU A 73 -38.12 33.61 -14.89
C GLU A 73 -37.07 34.68 -15.19
N ASP A 74 -35.78 34.36 -15.00
CA ASP A 74 -34.70 35.30 -15.26
C ASP A 74 -34.45 35.44 -16.76
N TYR A 75 -33.94 36.63 -17.15
CA TYR A 75 -33.54 36.99 -18.52
C TYR A 75 -34.59 36.61 -19.60
N PRO A 76 -35.83 37.11 -19.51
CA PRO A 76 -36.90 36.73 -20.45
C PRO A 76 -36.61 37.13 -21.91
N GLU A 77 -35.70 38.09 -22.13
CA GLU A 77 -35.27 38.56 -23.45
C GLU A 77 -33.86 38.08 -23.84
N GLY A 78 -33.26 37.18 -23.06
CA GLY A 78 -31.86 36.78 -23.21
C GLY A 78 -30.87 37.82 -22.67
N ILE A 79 -29.59 37.64 -23.00
CA ILE A 79 -28.48 38.52 -22.59
C ILE A 79 -27.52 38.81 -23.74
N THR A 80 -26.82 39.93 -23.65
CA THR A 80 -25.68 40.24 -24.54
C THR A 80 -24.42 39.46 -24.14
N ARG A 81 -23.39 39.51 -24.99
CA ARG A 81 -22.10 38.88 -24.68
C ARG A 81 -21.42 39.56 -23.50
N GLU A 82 -21.47 40.89 -23.42
CA GLU A 82 -20.92 41.68 -22.31
C GLU A 82 -21.63 41.35 -20.99
N GLU A 83 -22.95 41.15 -21.03
CA GLU A 83 -23.71 40.71 -19.86
C GLU A 83 -23.34 39.27 -19.44
N ALA A 84 -23.09 38.37 -20.41
CA ALA A 84 -22.60 37.02 -20.13
C ALA A 84 -21.18 37.01 -19.55
N GLU A 85 -20.30 37.89 -20.02
CA GLU A 85 -18.94 38.08 -19.49
C GLU A 85 -18.98 38.53 -18.03
N LEU A 86 -19.86 39.49 -17.68
CA LEU A 86 -20.04 39.93 -16.29
C LEU A 86 -20.54 38.79 -15.38
N LEU A 87 -21.47 37.96 -15.87
CA LEU A 87 -21.95 36.78 -15.14
C LEU A 87 -20.85 35.72 -14.98
N LEU A 88 -20.04 35.51 -16.01
CA LEU A 88 -18.89 34.62 -15.98
C LEU A 88 -17.89 35.09 -14.92
N MET A 89 -17.48 36.37 -14.96
CA MET A 89 -16.52 36.93 -13.99
C MET A 89 -17.04 36.80 -12.56
N SER A 90 -18.31 37.11 -12.32
CA SER A 90 -18.91 36.96 -10.98
C SER A 90 -18.90 35.51 -10.48
N LYS A 91 -19.12 34.53 -11.37
CA LYS A 91 -19.03 33.11 -11.02
C LYS A 91 -17.57 32.69 -10.78
N VAL A 92 -16.62 33.19 -11.57
CA VAL A 92 -15.18 32.94 -11.42
C VAL A 92 -14.66 33.46 -10.07
N GLU A 93 -15.10 34.61 -9.59
CA GLU A 93 -14.69 35.16 -8.29
C GLU A 93 -14.94 34.19 -7.12
N ALA A 94 -16.02 33.40 -7.18
CA ALA A 94 -16.31 32.39 -6.16
C ALA A 94 -15.30 31.22 -6.18
N TYR A 95 -14.76 30.88 -7.35
CA TYR A 95 -13.71 29.87 -7.49
C TYR A 95 -12.34 30.44 -7.09
N GLU A 96 -12.04 31.69 -7.45
CA GLU A 96 -10.82 32.39 -7.03
C GLU A 96 -10.68 32.42 -5.51
N ALA A 97 -11.76 32.76 -4.79
CA ALA A 97 -11.75 32.79 -3.33
C ALA A 97 -11.40 31.41 -2.73
N LYS A 98 -12.00 30.34 -3.27
CA LYS A 98 -11.73 28.96 -2.82
C LYS A 98 -10.33 28.49 -3.15
N LEU A 99 -9.81 28.86 -4.31
CA LEU A 99 -8.49 28.44 -4.76
C LEU A 99 -7.39 29.21 -4.00
N ASN A 100 -7.58 30.50 -3.72
CA ASN A 100 -6.69 31.26 -2.83
C ASN A 100 -6.68 30.69 -1.40
N ASP A 101 -7.84 30.30 -0.85
CA ASP A 101 -7.92 29.63 0.45
C ASP A 101 -7.20 28.27 0.42
N PHE A 102 -7.40 27.49 -0.64
CA PHE A 102 -6.72 26.21 -0.84
C PHE A 102 -5.19 26.40 -0.81
N PHE A 103 -4.64 27.28 -1.65
CA PHE A 103 -3.19 27.53 -1.68
C PHE A 103 -2.66 28.11 -0.37
N GLY A 104 -3.41 29.00 0.28
CA GLY A 104 -3.06 29.54 1.60
C GLY A 104 -3.00 28.47 2.70
N ARG A 105 -3.85 27.44 2.64
CA ARG A 105 -3.83 26.32 3.60
C ARG A 105 -2.60 25.43 3.47
N TYR A 106 -2.03 25.32 2.28
CA TYR A 106 -0.87 24.45 2.01
C TYR A 106 0.44 25.23 1.85
N ASP A 107 0.43 26.55 2.10
CA ASP A 107 1.60 27.43 1.94
C ASP A 107 2.26 27.34 0.55
N VAL A 108 1.43 27.17 -0.49
CA VAL A 108 1.87 27.08 -1.88
C VAL A 108 1.64 28.43 -2.56
N THR A 109 2.64 28.92 -3.27
CA THR A 109 2.51 30.09 -4.17
C THR A 109 2.49 29.60 -5.61
N PRO A 110 1.31 29.45 -6.24
CA PRO A 110 1.23 28.99 -7.62
C PRO A 110 1.69 30.08 -8.59
N THR A 111 2.08 29.68 -9.80
CA THR A 111 2.22 30.61 -10.92
C THR A 111 0.85 31.06 -11.44
N GLN A 112 0.82 32.08 -12.31
CA GLN A 112 -0.44 32.52 -12.92
C GLN A 112 -1.08 31.42 -13.76
N GLY A 113 -0.30 30.65 -14.53
CA GLY A 113 -0.84 29.53 -15.32
C GLY A 113 -1.39 28.40 -14.46
N GLN A 114 -0.71 28.06 -13.36
CA GLN A 114 -1.20 27.05 -12.42
C GLN A 114 -2.53 27.46 -11.78
N PHE A 115 -2.66 28.73 -11.40
CA PHE A 115 -3.90 29.28 -10.87
C PHE A 115 -5.02 29.26 -11.94
N ASP A 116 -4.71 29.73 -13.14
CA ASP A 116 -5.66 29.82 -14.27
C ASP A 116 -6.19 28.45 -14.70
N ALA A 117 -5.31 27.46 -14.85
CA ALA A 117 -5.70 26.08 -15.19
C ALA A 117 -6.65 25.48 -14.17
N LEU A 118 -6.41 25.71 -12.88
CA LEU A 118 -7.25 25.20 -11.80
C LEU A 118 -8.56 25.98 -11.66
N ILE A 119 -8.62 27.24 -12.08
CA ILE A 119 -9.88 27.97 -12.27
C ILE A 119 -10.71 27.32 -13.38
N CYS A 120 -10.12 27.06 -14.56
CA CYS A 120 -10.80 26.39 -15.67
C CYS A 120 -11.33 25.00 -15.26
N PHE A 121 -10.48 24.20 -14.62
CA PHE A 121 -10.82 22.87 -14.12
C PHE A 121 -11.96 22.95 -13.10
N SER A 122 -11.88 23.88 -12.14
CA SER A 122 -12.91 24.06 -11.11
C SER A 122 -14.23 24.60 -11.66
N TYR A 123 -14.20 25.36 -12.75
CA TYR A 123 -15.40 25.83 -13.42
C TYR A 123 -16.20 24.67 -14.02
N ASN A 124 -15.49 23.73 -14.66
CA ASN A 124 -16.08 22.53 -15.26
C ASN A 124 -16.51 21.49 -14.22
N PHE A 125 -15.61 21.16 -13.30
CA PHE A 125 -15.74 20.00 -12.41
C PHE A 125 -16.27 20.36 -11.02
N GLY A 126 -16.27 21.64 -10.66
CA GLY A 126 -16.52 22.12 -9.29
C GLY A 126 -15.27 22.07 -8.41
N THR A 127 -15.43 22.34 -7.11
CA THR A 127 -14.29 22.44 -6.16
C THR A 127 -14.10 21.22 -5.27
N GLY A 128 -14.85 20.13 -5.51
CA GLY A 128 -14.77 18.91 -4.68
C GLY A 128 -13.43 18.19 -4.78
N TRP A 129 -12.70 18.37 -5.89
CA TRP A 129 -11.39 17.78 -6.09
C TRP A 129 -10.37 18.22 -5.02
N MET A 130 -10.48 19.46 -4.51
CA MET A 130 -9.52 20.06 -3.57
C MET A 130 -9.36 19.28 -2.24
N SER A 131 -10.36 18.47 -1.86
CA SER A 131 -10.33 17.63 -0.65
C SER A 131 -9.86 16.19 -0.90
N GLY A 132 -9.56 15.81 -2.15
CA GLY A 132 -9.16 14.46 -2.52
C GLY A 132 -7.69 14.11 -2.23
N THR A 133 -7.27 12.96 -2.76
CA THR A 133 -5.90 12.42 -2.67
C THR A 133 -5.34 12.02 -4.04
N SER A 134 -5.95 12.48 -5.15
CA SER A 134 -5.45 12.22 -6.49
C SER A 134 -4.10 12.90 -6.73
N ASP A 135 -3.41 12.49 -7.79
CA ASP A 135 -2.11 13.09 -8.13
C ASP A 135 -2.23 14.56 -8.49
N LEU A 136 -3.31 15.00 -9.15
CA LEU A 136 -3.59 16.43 -9.38
C LEU A 136 -3.65 17.21 -8.06
N VAL A 137 -4.24 16.64 -7.01
CA VAL A 137 -4.34 17.29 -5.70
C VAL A 137 -2.97 17.39 -5.04
N LYS A 138 -2.19 16.31 -5.04
CA LYS A 138 -0.83 16.31 -4.46
C LYS A 138 0.08 17.31 -5.17
N ILE A 139 0.01 17.36 -6.50
CA ILE A 139 0.73 18.32 -7.33
C ILE A 139 0.33 19.76 -6.96
N ALA A 140 -0.98 20.05 -6.91
CA ALA A 140 -1.47 21.38 -6.55
C ALA A 140 -1.13 21.80 -5.10
N ARG A 141 -0.93 20.84 -4.18
CA ARG A 141 -0.48 21.08 -2.80
C ARG A 141 1.04 21.20 -2.65
N GLY A 142 1.81 21.03 -3.72
CA GLY A 142 3.27 21.02 -3.65
C GLY A 142 3.83 19.79 -2.92
N GLU A 143 3.03 18.72 -2.75
CA GLU A 143 3.43 17.47 -2.10
C GLU A 143 4.18 16.53 -3.07
N LYS A 144 4.07 16.76 -4.38
CA LYS A 144 4.70 15.96 -5.43
C LYS A 144 5.41 16.89 -6.43
N ASP A 145 6.71 16.68 -6.61
CA ASP A 145 7.47 17.28 -7.71
C ASP A 145 7.25 16.42 -8.97
N ALA A 146 6.34 16.88 -9.84
CA ALA A 146 5.86 16.11 -10.99
C ALA A 146 6.53 16.58 -12.29
N THR A 147 6.87 15.62 -13.14
CA THR A 147 7.27 15.87 -14.52
C THR A 147 6.11 16.45 -15.34
N ARG A 148 6.41 17.05 -16.49
CA ARG A 148 5.39 17.62 -17.39
C ARG A 148 4.37 16.56 -17.84
N LEU A 149 4.85 15.35 -18.16
CA LEU A 149 4.00 14.23 -18.53
C LEU A 149 3.09 13.79 -17.38
N GLU A 150 3.60 13.75 -16.14
CA GLU A 150 2.78 13.42 -14.97
C GLU A 150 1.71 14.48 -14.69
N VAL A 151 1.99 15.77 -14.92
CA VAL A 151 0.96 16.82 -14.84
C VAL A 151 -0.12 16.59 -15.89
N ALA A 152 0.27 16.34 -17.14
CA ALA A 152 -0.68 16.07 -18.21
C ALA A 152 -1.54 14.82 -17.91
N HIS A 153 -0.94 13.76 -17.37
CA HIS A 153 -1.65 12.56 -16.92
C HIS A 153 -2.62 12.86 -15.78
N ALA A 154 -2.17 13.60 -14.76
CA ALA A 154 -2.97 13.93 -13.58
C ALA A 154 -4.21 14.76 -13.90
N PHE A 155 -4.14 15.67 -14.88
CA PHE A 155 -5.32 16.33 -15.43
C PHE A 155 -6.18 15.36 -16.25
N GLY A 156 -5.55 14.57 -17.13
CA GLY A 156 -6.22 13.67 -18.05
C GLY A 156 -7.09 12.59 -17.39
N GLU A 157 -6.73 12.11 -16.20
CA GLU A 157 -7.54 11.15 -15.42
C GLU A 157 -8.97 11.65 -15.14
N TRP A 158 -9.18 12.96 -15.12
CA TRP A 158 -10.48 13.60 -14.91
C TRP A 158 -11.29 13.80 -16.21
N CYS A 159 -11.19 12.85 -17.13
CA CYS A 159 -11.90 12.85 -18.42
C CYS A 159 -13.12 11.90 -18.48
N HIS A 160 -13.55 11.34 -17.34
CA HIS A 160 -14.59 10.30 -17.31
C HIS A 160 -16.01 10.85 -17.16
N SER A 161 -16.93 10.29 -17.94
CA SER A 161 -18.38 10.49 -17.77
C SER A 161 -19.12 9.18 -18.03
N GLY A 162 -20.13 8.87 -17.21
CA GLY A 162 -20.84 7.58 -17.31
C GLY A 162 -19.95 6.34 -17.06
N GLY A 163 -18.79 6.51 -16.41
CA GLY A 163 -17.83 5.44 -16.13
C GLY A 163 -16.84 5.14 -17.25
N GLN A 164 -16.71 6.01 -18.26
CA GLN A 164 -15.74 5.85 -19.36
C GLN A 164 -15.07 7.17 -19.73
N ALA A 165 -13.80 7.11 -20.12
CA ALA A 165 -13.05 8.25 -20.65
C ALA A 165 -13.72 8.84 -21.90
N GLN A 166 -13.80 10.17 -21.97
CA GLN A 166 -14.43 10.91 -23.07
C GLN A 166 -13.42 11.81 -23.77
N ALA A 167 -13.33 11.71 -25.10
CA ALA A 167 -12.38 12.48 -25.91
C ALA A 167 -12.48 13.99 -25.68
N GLY A 168 -13.70 14.56 -25.73
CA GLY A 168 -13.89 16.00 -25.52
C GLY A 168 -13.50 16.47 -24.11
N LEU A 169 -13.66 15.62 -23.08
CA LEU A 169 -13.15 15.95 -21.74
C LEU A 169 -11.63 15.83 -21.70
N ALA A 170 -11.04 14.81 -22.33
CA ALA A 170 -9.59 14.65 -22.39
C ALA A 170 -8.91 15.79 -23.14
N ASP A 171 -9.48 16.27 -24.25
CA ASP A 171 -9.00 17.46 -24.98
C ASP A 171 -8.98 18.68 -24.03
N ARG A 172 -10.07 18.91 -23.29
CA ARG A 172 -10.16 19.99 -22.31
C ARG A 172 -9.14 19.85 -21.17
N ARG A 173 -8.94 18.63 -20.65
CA ARG A 173 -7.95 18.35 -19.58
C ARG A 173 -6.52 18.61 -20.04
N LEU A 174 -6.16 18.27 -21.28
CA LEU A 174 -4.83 18.58 -21.82
C LEU A 174 -4.62 20.08 -22.07
N GLN A 175 -5.66 20.82 -22.46
CA GLN A 175 -5.58 22.28 -22.55
C GLN A 175 -5.36 22.94 -21.17
N GLU A 176 -6.07 22.48 -20.14
CA GLU A 176 -5.85 22.92 -18.75
C GLU A 176 -4.44 22.57 -18.28
N ALA A 177 -3.94 21.36 -18.56
CA ALA A 177 -2.56 20.98 -18.28
C ALA A 177 -1.55 21.88 -19.00
N ALA A 178 -1.81 22.26 -20.25
CA ALA A 178 -0.92 23.14 -20.99
C ALA A 178 -0.83 24.54 -20.37
N ILE A 179 -1.97 25.10 -19.94
CA ILE A 179 -2.00 26.36 -19.19
C ILE A 179 -1.22 26.24 -17.88
N TYR A 180 -1.37 25.11 -17.17
CA TYR A 180 -0.67 24.84 -15.91
C TYR A 180 0.86 24.80 -16.07
N LEU A 181 1.33 24.23 -17.18
CA LEU A 181 2.76 23.98 -17.43
C LEU A 181 3.53 25.20 -17.94
N ASP A 182 2.91 26.04 -18.77
CA ASP A 182 3.61 27.09 -19.53
C ASP A 182 3.06 28.50 -19.27
N ASP A 183 2.56 28.75 -18.05
CA ASP A 183 2.16 30.07 -17.55
C ASP A 183 1.19 30.86 -18.46
N GLY A 184 0.23 30.14 -19.06
CA GLY A 184 -0.84 30.71 -19.89
C GLY A 184 -0.61 30.67 -21.40
N THR A 185 0.56 30.19 -21.87
CA THR A 185 0.76 29.88 -23.29
C THR A 185 0.38 28.42 -23.54
N ARG A 186 -0.56 28.10 -24.44
CA ARG A 186 -0.96 26.71 -24.74
C ARG A 186 0.12 25.93 -25.55
N THR A 187 1.39 26.12 -25.24
CA THR A 187 2.52 25.54 -26.01
C THR A 187 2.56 24.02 -25.82
N ALA A 188 2.40 23.54 -24.58
CA ALA A 188 2.31 22.14 -24.23
C ALA A 188 1.08 21.39 -24.79
N GLU A 189 0.08 22.08 -25.36
CA GLU A 189 -1.10 21.42 -25.95
C GLU A 189 -0.70 20.46 -27.09
N ASN A 190 0.40 20.77 -27.79
CA ASN A 190 0.96 19.93 -28.86
C ASN A 190 2.15 19.07 -28.39
N GLU A 191 2.45 19.06 -27.08
CA GLU A 191 3.52 18.22 -26.49
C GLU A 191 2.99 16.84 -26.12
N PHE A 192 1.71 16.73 -25.77
CA PHE A 192 1.10 15.50 -25.29
C PHE A 192 -0.05 15.03 -26.18
N ALA A 193 -0.24 13.72 -26.21
CA ALA A 193 -1.40 13.10 -26.81
C ALA A 193 -1.98 12.05 -25.87
N TYR A 194 -3.29 11.94 -25.83
CA TYR A 194 -3.95 10.86 -25.11
C TYR A 194 -4.23 9.65 -25.99
N LEU A 195 -4.40 8.52 -25.31
CA LEU A 195 -4.93 7.29 -25.85
C LEU A 195 -6.14 6.88 -25.00
N ILE A 196 -7.32 6.84 -25.61
CA ILE A 196 -8.56 6.31 -25.00
C ILE A 196 -8.77 4.89 -25.51
N ILE A 197 -8.98 3.94 -24.61
CA ILE A 197 -9.13 2.52 -24.90
C ILE A 197 -10.61 2.15 -24.78
N ASN A 198 -11.24 1.77 -25.88
CA ASN A 198 -12.55 1.16 -25.87
C ASN A 198 -12.46 -0.22 -25.22
N MET A 199 -12.94 -0.32 -23.98
CA MET A 199 -12.92 -1.55 -23.23
C MET A 199 -13.92 -2.57 -23.80
N GLU A 200 -13.43 -3.78 -24.08
CA GLU A 200 -14.24 -4.89 -24.55
C GLU A 200 -14.73 -5.78 -23.40
N SER A 201 -15.94 -6.34 -23.54
CA SER A 201 -16.43 -7.35 -22.60
C SER A 201 -15.57 -8.62 -22.63
N GLY A 202 -15.26 -9.19 -21.47
CA GLY A 202 -14.45 -10.41 -21.37
C GLY A 202 -12.94 -10.19 -21.45
N THR A 203 -12.52 -8.92 -21.37
CA THR A 203 -11.12 -8.48 -21.30
C THR A 203 -10.93 -7.68 -20.02
N SER A 204 -9.77 -7.81 -19.37
CA SER A 204 -9.36 -6.97 -18.24
C SER A 204 -8.46 -5.83 -18.73
N TYR A 205 -8.67 -4.62 -18.23
CA TYR A 205 -7.87 -3.43 -18.53
C TYR A 205 -7.45 -2.77 -17.22
N GLU A 206 -6.20 -2.28 -17.16
CA GLU A 206 -5.68 -1.47 -16.05
C GLU A 206 -6.36 -0.11 -15.97
N THR A 207 -6.51 0.55 -17.12
CA THR A 207 -7.19 1.83 -17.31
C THR A 207 -7.69 1.92 -18.75
N ASP A 208 -8.68 2.76 -19.00
CA ASP A 208 -9.17 3.09 -20.35
C ASP A 208 -8.54 4.39 -20.90
N PHE A 209 -7.58 4.99 -20.18
CA PHE A 209 -6.96 6.26 -20.54
C PHE A 209 -5.47 6.30 -20.17
N ALA A 210 -4.66 6.87 -21.07
CA ALA A 210 -3.25 7.19 -20.83
C ALA A 210 -2.79 8.41 -21.64
N VAL A 211 -1.74 9.08 -21.18
CA VAL A 211 -1.13 10.25 -21.85
C VAL A 211 0.33 9.94 -22.22
N TYR A 212 0.75 10.41 -23.39
CA TYR A 212 2.08 10.20 -23.95
C TYR A 212 2.66 11.46 -24.56
N GLU A 213 3.98 11.54 -24.66
CA GLU A 213 4.69 12.62 -25.37
C GLU A 213 4.62 12.42 -26.89
N ILE A 214 4.22 13.46 -27.61
CA ILE A 214 4.20 13.49 -29.08
C ILE A 214 5.64 13.39 -29.62
N GLY A 215 5.82 12.58 -30.67
CA GLY A 215 7.12 12.35 -31.30
C GLY A 215 7.99 11.31 -30.60
N LYS A 216 7.57 10.75 -29.46
CA LYS A 216 8.17 9.58 -28.82
C LYS A 216 7.48 8.29 -29.24
N THR A 217 8.10 7.15 -28.94
CA THR A 217 7.40 5.86 -28.96
C THR A 217 6.45 5.78 -27.76
N TYR A 218 5.33 5.07 -27.90
CA TYR A 218 4.43 4.81 -26.77
C TYR A 218 5.14 4.14 -25.59
N GLY A 219 6.18 3.32 -25.83
CA GLY A 219 7.02 2.75 -24.79
C GLY A 219 6.32 1.60 -24.06
N SER A 220 5.36 1.91 -23.19
CA SER A 220 4.54 0.93 -22.48
C SER A 220 3.07 1.32 -22.52
N PHE A 221 2.21 0.36 -22.84
CA PHE A 221 0.76 0.55 -22.74
C PHE A 221 0.23 0.22 -21.34
N PRO A 222 -0.95 0.79 -20.96
CA PRO A 222 -1.76 0.21 -19.90
C PRO A 222 -1.98 -1.28 -20.15
N LYS A 223 -1.91 -2.08 -19.10
CA LYS A 223 -2.10 -3.53 -19.23
C LYS A 223 -3.50 -3.83 -19.75
N ALA A 224 -3.56 -4.67 -20.76
CA ALA A 224 -4.79 -5.24 -21.28
C ALA A 224 -4.61 -6.75 -21.40
N GLU A 225 -5.54 -7.52 -20.86
CA GLU A 225 -5.47 -8.97 -20.81
C GLU A 225 -6.77 -9.60 -21.32
N LYS A 226 -6.65 -10.44 -22.34
CA LYS A 226 -7.74 -11.27 -22.85
C LYS A 226 -7.33 -12.71 -22.82
N LEU A 227 -8.10 -13.51 -22.09
CA LEU A 227 -7.81 -14.91 -21.91
C LEU A 227 -7.70 -15.66 -23.25
N GLY A 228 -6.57 -16.35 -23.48
CA GLY A 228 -6.33 -17.14 -24.68
C GLY A 228 -5.76 -16.38 -25.85
N TYR A 229 -5.41 -15.11 -25.63
CA TYR A 229 -4.85 -14.26 -26.65
C TYR A 229 -3.62 -13.53 -26.11
N GLY A 230 -2.58 -13.43 -26.93
CA GLY A 230 -1.52 -12.45 -26.75
C GLY A 230 -2.01 -11.07 -27.15
N PHE A 231 -1.72 -10.06 -26.33
CA PHE A 231 -1.93 -8.67 -26.69
C PHE A 231 -1.00 -8.29 -27.84
N ALA A 232 -1.56 -7.82 -28.95
CA ALA A 232 -0.85 -7.50 -30.18
C ALA A 232 -0.71 -5.98 -30.42
N GLY A 233 -1.04 -5.18 -29.40
CA GLY A 233 -1.15 -3.73 -29.49
C GLY A 233 -2.59 -3.27 -29.64
N PHE A 234 -2.75 -2.02 -30.03
CA PHE A 234 -4.04 -1.35 -30.18
C PHE A 234 -4.38 -1.12 -31.65
N ARG A 235 -5.68 -0.98 -31.95
CA ARG A 235 -6.17 -0.67 -33.29
C ARG A 235 -7.08 0.55 -33.25
N THR A 236 -6.82 1.51 -34.11
CA THR A 236 -7.67 2.71 -34.31
C THR A 236 -8.89 2.38 -35.16
N SER A 237 -9.88 3.28 -35.17
CA SER A 237 -11.13 3.15 -35.94
C SER A 237 -10.92 3.08 -37.46
N ASP A 238 -9.88 3.74 -37.99
CA ASP A 238 -9.46 3.65 -39.40
C ASP A 238 -8.67 2.36 -39.72
N GLY A 239 -8.46 1.51 -38.72
CA GLY A 239 -7.90 0.17 -38.86
C GLY A 239 -6.38 0.08 -38.73
N LYS A 240 -5.68 1.18 -38.42
CA LYS A 240 -4.23 1.20 -38.17
C LYS A 240 -3.89 0.53 -36.84
N THR A 241 -2.86 -0.31 -36.83
CA THR A 241 -2.32 -0.92 -35.61
C THR A 241 -1.27 0.01 -34.99
N ILE A 242 -1.36 0.18 -33.68
CA ILE A 242 -0.47 0.94 -32.81
C ILE A 242 0.18 -0.05 -31.84
N THR A 243 1.51 -0.11 -31.86
CA THR A 243 2.33 -0.91 -30.96
C THR A 243 3.13 0.00 -30.03
N GLU A 244 3.75 -0.54 -28.99
CA GLU A 244 4.61 0.25 -28.08
C GLU A 244 5.76 0.96 -28.80
N ASN A 245 6.28 0.35 -29.87
CA ASN A 245 7.29 0.95 -30.75
C ASN A 245 6.75 1.97 -31.76
N SER A 246 5.43 2.19 -31.82
CA SER A 246 4.84 3.19 -32.73
C SER A 246 5.08 4.59 -32.20
N ILE A 247 5.31 5.55 -33.09
CA ILE A 247 5.44 6.96 -32.72
C ILE A 247 4.08 7.55 -32.41
N VAL A 248 4.00 8.28 -31.30
CA VAL A 248 2.85 9.08 -30.88
C VAL A 248 2.74 10.29 -31.81
N ASN A 249 1.65 10.35 -32.58
CA ASN A 249 1.44 11.42 -33.58
C ASN A 249 0.28 12.36 -33.22
N GLY A 250 -0.48 12.05 -32.17
CA GLY A 250 -1.68 12.79 -31.77
C GLY A 250 -2.66 11.89 -31.02
N ASN A 251 -3.77 12.49 -30.60
CA ASN A 251 -4.82 11.85 -29.83
C ASN A 251 -5.41 10.65 -30.58
N ALA A 252 -5.67 9.55 -29.87
CA ALA A 252 -6.23 8.35 -30.46
C ALA A 252 -7.29 7.71 -29.56
N VAL A 253 -8.36 7.20 -30.20
CA VAL A 253 -9.31 6.27 -29.59
C VAL A 253 -9.09 4.91 -30.23
N VAL A 254 -8.86 3.89 -29.42
CA VAL A 254 -8.37 2.59 -29.86
C VAL A 254 -9.12 1.42 -29.24
N THR A 255 -8.94 0.23 -29.79
CA THR A 255 -9.43 -1.03 -29.22
C THR A 255 -8.28 -2.04 -29.19
N ALA A 256 -8.21 -2.87 -28.15
CA ALA A 256 -7.15 -3.85 -28.03
C ALA A 256 -7.20 -4.88 -29.18
N GLN A 257 -6.01 -5.23 -29.69
CA GLN A 257 -5.84 -6.24 -30.71
C GLN A 257 -5.24 -7.50 -30.09
N TRP A 258 -5.75 -8.66 -30.53
CA TRP A 258 -5.52 -9.94 -29.88
C TRP A 258 -5.06 -10.98 -30.89
N THR A 259 -4.07 -11.80 -30.52
CA THR A 259 -3.61 -12.96 -31.31
C THR A 259 -3.89 -14.24 -30.54
N ALA A 260 -4.67 -15.16 -31.09
CA ALA A 260 -5.02 -16.41 -30.41
C ALA A 260 -3.77 -17.27 -30.15
N THR A 261 -3.64 -17.77 -28.92
CA THR A 261 -2.54 -18.65 -28.53
C THR A 261 -2.77 -20.07 -29.08
N SER A 262 -1.77 -20.66 -29.75
CA SER A 262 -1.83 -22.03 -30.28
C SER A 262 -1.06 -22.99 -29.38
N TYR A 263 -1.75 -23.99 -28.82
CA TYR A 263 -1.15 -25.02 -27.96
C TYR A 263 -0.86 -26.30 -28.76
N THR A 264 0.30 -26.95 -28.50
CA THR A 264 0.71 -28.19 -29.20
C THR A 264 0.82 -29.42 -28.28
N GLY A 265 0.31 -29.33 -27.04
CA GLY A 265 0.44 -30.36 -25.99
C GLY A 265 -0.73 -31.34 -25.82
N LYS A 266 -0.77 -32.01 -24.65
CA LYS A 266 -1.81 -32.96 -24.24
C LYS A 266 -3.20 -32.33 -24.30
N THR A 267 -4.13 -32.97 -25.00
CA THR A 267 -5.53 -32.56 -25.07
C THR A 267 -6.39 -33.44 -24.16
N TYR A 268 -7.53 -32.90 -23.73
CA TYR A 268 -8.52 -33.61 -22.92
C TYR A 268 -9.83 -33.69 -23.68
N THR A 269 -10.51 -34.84 -23.64
CA THR A 269 -11.73 -35.06 -24.44
C THR A 269 -12.92 -34.23 -23.98
N ASP A 270 -12.87 -33.71 -22.76
CA ASP A 270 -13.89 -32.89 -22.09
C ASP A 270 -13.46 -31.43 -21.90
N VAL A 271 -12.45 -30.98 -22.65
CA VAL A 271 -11.97 -29.59 -22.67
C VAL A 271 -11.99 -29.08 -24.11
N ASN A 272 -13.00 -28.28 -24.44
CA ASN A 272 -13.26 -27.76 -25.78
C ASN A 272 -12.64 -26.37 -25.95
N LYS A 273 -12.21 -26.01 -27.16
CA LYS A 273 -11.63 -24.68 -27.46
C LYS A 273 -12.53 -23.48 -27.08
N SER A 274 -13.84 -23.70 -27.05
CA SER A 274 -14.83 -22.70 -26.65
C SER A 274 -15.01 -22.58 -25.13
N ASP A 275 -14.47 -23.51 -24.35
CA ASP A 275 -14.61 -23.49 -22.90
C ASP A 275 -13.79 -22.35 -22.32
N TRP A 276 -14.39 -21.58 -21.42
CA TRP A 276 -13.76 -20.44 -20.79
C TRP A 276 -12.47 -20.80 -20.03
N PHE A 277 -12.28 -22.07 -19.67
CA PHE A 277 -11.06 -22.53 -18.99
C PHE A 277 -10.01 -23.18 -19.92
N TYR A 278 -10.31 -23.34 -21.21
CA TYR A 278 -9.49 -24.11 -22.15
C TYR A 278 -8.01 -23.68 -22.12
N ASN A 279 -7.75 -22.38 -22.30
CA ASN A 279 -6.38 -21.86 -22.42
C ASN A 279 -5.56 -22.07 -21.14
N TYR A 280 -6.18 -21.92 -19.97
CA TYR A 280 -5.50 -22.16 -18.69
C TYR A 280 -5.10 -23.63 -18.53
N VAL A 281 -6.03 -24.54 -18.84
CA VAL A 281 -5.78 -25.99 -18.74
C VAL A 281 -4.69 -26.41 -19.72
N MET A 282 -4.71 -25.88 -20.95
CA MET A 282 -3.72 -26.23 -21.97
C MET A 282 -2.33 -25.71 -21.61
N GLU A 283 -2.19 -24.45 -21.19
CA GLU A 283 -0.90 -23.89 -20.76
C GLU A 283 -0.34 -24.65 -19.53
N LEU A 284 -1.12 -24.76 -18.47
CA LEU A 284 -0.66 -25.42 -17.24
C LEU A 284 -0.36 -26.90 -17.46
N SER A 285 -1.04 -27.54 -18.42
CA SER A 285 -0.72 -28.91 -18.81
C SER A 285 0.56 -29.03 -19.62
N GLU A 286 0.91 -28.02 -20.42
CA GLU A 286 2.18 -27.94 -21.15
C GLU A 286 3.35 -27.75 -20.18
N GLN A 287 3.18 -26.91 -19.16
CA GLN A 287 4.16 -26.71 -18.09
C GLN A 287 4.24 -27.87 -17.08
N GLY A 288 3.39 -28.90 -17.23
CA GLY A 288 3.36 -30.07 -16.34
C GLY A 288 2.81 -29.78 -14.94
N ILE A 289 2.21 -28.62 -14.72
CA ILE A 289 1.59 -28.21 -13.45
C ILE A 289 0.25 -28.92 -13.27
N VAL A 290 -0.58 -28.93 -14.32
CA VAL A 290 -1.91 -29.56 -14.34
C VAL A 290 -1.89 -30.85 -15.16
N GLY A 291 -2.66 -31.86 -14.72
CA GLY A 291 -2.86 -33.11 -15.44
C GLY A 291 -4.30 -33.62 -15.36
N GLY A 292 -4.69 -34.49 -16.29
CA GLY A 292 -5.99 -35.17 -16.32
C GLY A 292 -6.05 -36.43 -15.44
N ASN A 293 -7.19 -37.11 -15.46
CA ASN A 293 -7.48 -38.26 -14.59
C ASN A 293 -6.84 -39.59 -15.05
N GLY A 294 -6.03 -39.56 -16.11
CA GLY A 294 -5.40 -40.75 -16.71
C GLY A 294 -6.27 -41.52 -17.72
N ASP A 295 -7.55 -41.19 -17.81
CA ASP A 295 -8.53 -41.74 -18.77
C ASP A 295 -8.72 -40.85 -20.02
N GLY A 296 -7.91 -39.79 -20.15
CA GLY A 296 -8.02 -38.78 -21.22
C GLY A 296 -8.94 -37.61 -20.90
N THR A 297 -9.56 -37.56 -19.71
CA THR A 297 -10.39 -36.45 -19.24
C THR A 297 -9.66 -35.52 -18.28
N PHE A 298 -10.08 -34.26 -18.23
CA PHE A 298 -9.67 -33.28 -17.23
C PHE A 298 -10.67 -33.20 -16.05
N ALA A 299 -11.95 -33.51 -16.27
CA ALA A 299 -13.08 -33.34 -15.36
C ALA A 299 -13.24 -31.91 -14.81
N PRO A 300 -13.49 -30.89 -15.68
CA PRO A 300 -13.46 -29.48 -15.31
C PRO A 300 -14.45 -29.08 -14.21
N ASN A 301 -15.63 -29.71 -14.16
CA ASN A 301 -16.70 -29.38 -13.22
C ASN A 301 -16.63 -30.18 -11.90
N ARG A 302 -15.66 -31.09 -11.76
CA ARG A 302 -15.49 -31.86 -10.52
C ARG A 302 -14.89 -30.95 -9.42
N PRO A 303 -15.36 -31.05 -8.17
CA PRO A 303 -14.66 -30.44 -7.03
C PRO A 303 -13.21 -30.91 -6.93
N THR A 304 -12.31 -29.97 -6.66
CA THR A 304 -10.88 -30.27 -6.47
C THR A 304 -10.63 -30.69 -5.03
N SER A 305 -9.90 -31.79 -4.84
CA SER A 305 -9.51 -32.27 -3.51
C SER A 305 -8.41 -31.40 -2.89
N THR A 306 -8.30 -31.44 -1.57
CA THR A 306 -7.26 -30.74 -0.81
C THR A 306 -5.86 -31.14 -1.28
N GLY A 307 -5.62 -32.44 -1.51
CA GLY A 307 -4.34 -32.95 -1.99
C GLY A 307 -3.96 -32.44 -3.39
N GLU A 308 -4.93 -32.39 -4.31
CA GLU A 308 -4.75 -31.77 -5.63
C GLU A 308 -4.37 -30.30 -5.50
N MET A 309 -5.05 -29.57 -4.63
CA MET A 309 -4.85 -28.14 -4.50
C MET A 309 -3.49 -27.77 -3.88
N LEU A 310 -3.07 -28.54 -2.87
CA LEU A 310 -1.73 -28.43 -2.27
C LEU A 310 -0.63 -28.61 -3.31
N LYS A 311 -0.72 -29.67 -4.13
CA LYS A 311 0.23 -29.92 -5.21
C LYS A 311 0.25 -28.77 -6.23
N LEU A 312 -0.92 -28.36 -6.73
CA LEU A 312 -1.02 -27.40 -7.81
C LEU A 312 -0.44 -26.03 -7.45
N VAL A 313 -0.79 -25.50 -6.26
CA VAL A 313 -0.25 -24.21 -5.80
C VAL A 313 1.26 -24.29 -5.62
N LEU A 314 1.77 -25.30 -4.91
CA LEU A 314 3.22 -25.44 -4.66
C LEU A 314 4.02 -25.46 -5.96
N LEU A 315 3.60 -26.28 -6.94
CA LEU A 315 4.27 -26.34 -8.23
C LEU A 315 4.17 -25.01 -8.98
N SER A 316 3.01 -24.36 -8.95
CA SER A 316 2.84 -23.05 -9.59
C SER A 316 3.62 -21.94 -8.92
N THR A 317 4.01 -22.06 -7.65
CA THR A 317 4.87 -21.09 -6.95
C THR A 317 6.35 -21.47 -6.99
N GLY A 318 6.75 -22.36 -7.92
CA GLY A 318 8.15 -22.74 -8.12
C GLY A 318 8.69 -23.80 -7.15
N HIS A 319 7.86 -24.31 -6.23
CA HIS A 319 8.29 -25.38 -5.34
C HIS A 319 8.35 -26.72 -6.07
N LYS A 320 9.25 -27.60 -5.61
CA LYS A 320 9.48 -28.91 -6.25
C LYS A 320 8.40 -29.92 -5.90
N GLU A 321 8.32 -30.95 -6.73
CA GLU A 321 7.46 -32.11 -6.48
C GLU A 321 7.82 -32.79 -5.14
N GLN A 322 6.81 -33.10 -4.34
CA GLN A 322 6.98 -33.72 -3.02
C GLN A 322 6.68 -35.21 -3.10
N LYS A 323 7.54 -36.03 -2.49
CA LYS A 323 7.32 -37.48 -2.38
C LYS A 323 6.29 -37.78 -1.27
N PRO A 324 5.43 -38.79 -1.43
CA PRO A 324 4.50 -39.19 -0.37
C PRO A 324 5.23 -39.50 0.94
N SER A 325 4.73 -38.95 2.04
CA SER A 325 5.18 -39.24 3.42
C SER A 325 4.36 -40.36 4.10
N THR A 326 3.21 -40.74 3.52
CA THR A 326 2.30 -41.81 3.94
C THR A 326 1.89 -42.64 2.71
N ALA A 327 0.87 -43.49 2.84
CA ALA A 327 0.30 -44.22 1.71
C ALA A 327 -0.45 -43.30 0.73
N HIS A 328 -0.93 -42.15 1.18
CA HIS A 328 -1.64 -41.20 0.34
C HIS A 328 -0.67 -40.37 -0.52
N TRP A 329 -0.93 -40.30 -1.83
CA TRP A 329 0.00 -39.68 -2.79
C TRP A 329 0.31 -38.20 -2.49
N ALA A 330 -0.64 -37.47 -1.93
CA ALA A 330 -0.51 -36.04 -1.64
C ALA A 330 0.12 -35.72 -0.27
N SER A 331 0.38 -36.72 0.58
CA SER A 331 0.73 -36.47 1.99
C SER A 331 2.05 -35.71 2.18
N GLY A 332 2.99 -35.88 1.23
CA GLY A 332 4.25 -35.14 1.21
C GLY A 332 4.04 -33.63 1.04
N TYR A 333 3.11 -33.24 0.17
CA TYR A 333 2.76 -31.84 -0.05
C TYR A 333 2.11 -31.22 1.20
N ALA A 334 1.26 -31.97 1.90
CA ALA A 334 0.64 -31.49 3.15
C ALA A 334 1.67 -31.29 4.26
N THR A 335 2.58 -32.26 4.41
CA THR A 335 3.68 -32.19 5.39
C THR A 335 4.56 -30.98 5.09
N TYR A 336 4.93 -30.79 3.83
CA TYR A 336 5.77 -29.68 3.38
C TYR A 336 5.09 -28.32 3.55
N ALA A 337 3.84 -28.19 3.10
CA ALA A 337 3.08 -26.94 3.23
C ALA A 337 2.91 -26.53 4.70
N TYR A 338 2.71 -27.49 5.60
CA TYR A 338 2.64 -27.22 7.04
C TYR A 338 4.00 -26.82 7.62
N SER A 339 5.08 -27.55 7.29
CA SER A 339 6.42 -27.25 7.81
C SER A 339 6.95 -25.88 7.37
N MET A 340 6.52 -25.41 6.20
CA MET A 340 6.85 -24.07 5.69
C MET A 340 5.91 -22.98 6.22
N GLY A 341 4.90 -23.33 7.02
CA GLY A 341 3.91 -22.38 7.55
C GLY A 341 2.86 -21.91 6.53
N PHE A 342 2.85 -22.47 5.31
CA PHE A 342 1.89 -22.12 4.25
C PHE A 342 0.49 -22.63 4.57
N ALA A 343 0.39 -23.85 5.11
CA ALA A 343 -0.87 -24.44 5.55
C ALA A 343 -1.07 -24.26 7.06
N ALA A 344 -2.31 -23.98 7.49
CA ALA A 344 -2.64 -23.81 8.91
C ALA A 344 -2.55 -25.11 9.72
N GLN A 345 -2.59 -26.27 9.06
CA GLN A 345 -2.51 -27.58 9.68
C GLN A 345 -1.85 -28.59 8.74
N ASN A 346 -1.34 -29.69 9.31
CA ASN A 346 -0.95 -30.86 8.54
C ASN A 346 -2.18 -31.75 8.28
N TYR A 347 -2.63 -31.82 7.03
CA TYR A 347 -3.83 -32.57 6.66
C TYR A 347 -3.60 -34.09 6.72
N SER A 348 -4.54 -34.81 7.34
CA SER A 348 -4.56 -36.28 7.34
C SER A 348 -4.91 -36.86 5.97
N ASP A 349 -4.53 -38.11 5.70
CA ASP A 349 -4.85 -38.81 4.44
C ASP A 349 -6.33 -38.71 4.06
N TYR A 350 -7.25 -38.83 5.03
CA TYR A 350 -8.69 -38.67 4.80
C TYR A 350 -9.09 -37.25 4.37
N GLN A 351 -8.45 -36.22 4.93
CA GLN A 351 -8.74 -34.82 4.57
C GLN A 351 -8.21 -34.47 3.19
N LEU A 352 -7.15 -35.16 2.71
CA LEU A 352 -6.56 -34.89 1.41
C LEU A 352 -7.52 -35.20 0.25
N ASP A 353 -8.44 -36.15 0.43
CA ASP A 353 -9.47 -36.49 -0.56
C ASP A 353 -10.71 -35.58 -0.49
N ASN A 354 -10.89 -34.82 0.60
CA ASN A 354 -12.01 -33.91 0.77
C ASN A 354 -11.79 -32.60 0.01
N GLY A 355 -12.89 -31.93 -0.35
CA GLY A 355 -12.84 -30.60 -0.97
C GLY A 355 -12.25 -29.55 -0.01
N ILE A 356 -11.48 -28.62 -0.57
CA ILE A 356 -10.91 -27.47 0.14
C ILE A 356 -11.77 -26.21 -0.07
N SER A 357 -11.85 -25.34 0.94
CA SER A 357 -12.57 -24.07 0.85
C SER A 357 -11.80 -23.04 0.02
N ARG A 358 -12.51 -22.10 -0.62
CA ARG A 358 -11.88 -20.97 -1.33
C ARG A 358 -10.97 -20.14 -0.44
N LEU A 359 -11.36 -19.94 0.81
CA LEU A 359 -10.57 -19.19 1.79
C LEU A 359 -9.24 -19.88 2.10
N ASP A 360 -9.27 -21.21 2.33
CA ASP A 360 -8.04 -21.96 2.63
C ASP A 360 -7.09 -21.97 1.43
N VAL A 361 -7.62 -22.11 0.22
CA VAL A 361 -6.80 -21.99 -1.02
C VAL A 361 -6.15 -20.62 -1.11
N ALA A 362 -6.89 -19.54 -0.84
CA ALA A 362 -6.34 -18.19 -0.90
C ALA A 362 -5.24 -17.95 0.14
N ARG A 363 -5.47 -18.30 1.41
CA ARG A 363 -4.45 -18.15 2.46
C ARG A 363 -3.20 -18.95 2.15
N PHE A 364 -3.38 -20.19 1.71
CA PHE A 364 -2.27 -21.05 1.33
C PHE A 364 -1.50 -20.52 0.11
N ALA A 365 -2.20 -20.12 -0.95
CA ALA A 365 -1.58 -19.55 -2.15
C ALA A 365 -0.83 -18.25 -1.85
N ALA A 366 -1.40 -17.38 -1.02
CA ALA A 366 -0.76 -16.14 -0.59
C ALA A 366 0.57 -16.47 0.09
N LYS A 367 0.54 -17.30 1.13
CA LYS A 367 1.75 -17.67 1.88
C LYS A 367 2.78 -18.40 1.02
N ALA A 368 2.34 -19.31 0.13
CA ALA A 368 3.23 -20.03 -0.77
C ALA A 368 3.84 -19.13 -1.86
N LEU A 369 3.20 -18.01 -2.20
CA LEU A 369 3.75 -16.94 -3.03
C LEU A 369 4.63 -15.97 -2.22
N GLY A 370 4.74 -16.16 -0.90
CA GLY A 370 5.43 -15.23 0.00
C GLY A 370 4.63 -13.94 0.23
N TYR A 371 3.30 -13.98 0.17
CA TYR A 371 2.43 -12.83 0.47
C TYR A 371 2.04 -12.78 1.94
N GLY A 372 2.21 -11.61 2.55
CA GLY A 372 1.62 -11.24 3.84
C GLY A 372 0.15 -10.80 3.73
N ALA A 373 -0.54 -10.70 4.86
CA ALA A 373 -1.90 -10.20 4.91
C ALA A 373 -1.93 -8.69 4.60
N SER A 374 -2.77 -8.28 3.66
CA SER A 374 -3.03 -6.86 3.38
C SER A 374 -3.87 -6.21 4.47
N ASN A 375 -3.59 -4.94 4.77
CA ASN A 375 -4.32 -4.13 5.75
C ASN A 375 -5.35 -3.19 5.09
N THR A 376 -5.53 -3.29 3.78
CA THR A 376 -6.50 -2.47 3.04
C THR A 376 -7.93 -3.00 3.21
N THR A 377 -8.91 -2.15 2.93
CA THR A 377 -10.32 -2.55 2.96
C THR A 377 -10.56 -3.66 1.95
N SER A 378 -11.18 -4.76 2.40
CA SER A 378 -11.53 -5.87 1.51
C SER A 378 -12.40 -5.38 0.33
N PRO A 379 -12.07 -5.77 -0.91
CA PRO A 379 -12.89 -5.49 -2.09
C PRO A 379 -14.13 -6.39 -2.16
N PHE A 380 -14.24 -7.38 -1.26
CA PHE A 380 -15.30 -8.37 -1.25
C PHE A 380 -16.31 -8.13 -0.13
N ALA A 381 -17.60 -8.22 -0.47
CA ALA A 381 -18.71 -7.99 0.46
C ALA A 381 -18.91 -9.11 1.51
N ASP A 382 -18.36 -10.30 1.27
CA ASP A 382 -18.62 -11.52 2.05
C ASP A 382 -17.37 -12.11 2.74
N VAL A 383 -16.22 -11.44 2.66
CA VAL A 383 -14.99 -11.85 3.36
C VAL A 383 -14.14 -10.63 3.71
N ASN A 384 -13.61 -10.60 4.93
CA ASN A 384 -12.63 -9.62 5.37
C ASN A 384 -11.39 -10.38 5.87
N ASP A 385 -10.53 -10.77 4.94
CA ASP A 385 -9.32 -11.53 5.21
C ASP A 385 -8.15 -10.92 4.44
N GLY A 386 -7.09 -10.52 5.13
CA GLY A 386 -5.98 -9.79 4.52
C GLY A 386 -5.23 -10.57 3.45
N TYR A 387 -5.17 -11.91 3.51
CA TYR A 387 -4.54 -12.70 2.44
C TYR A 387 -5.42 -12.76 1.20
N VAL A 388 -6.74 -12.82 1.39
CA VAL A 388 -7.69 -12.73 0.27
C VAL A 388 -7.59 -11.37 -0.41
N THR A 389 -7.52 -10.29 0.37
CA THR A 389 -7.31 -8.93 -0.14
C THR A 389 -5.97 -8.79 -0.87
N ALA A 390 -4.88 -9.29 -0.29
CA ALA A 390 -3.55 -9.26 -0.91
C ALA A 390 -3.53 -9.98 -2.27
N LEU A 391 -4.21 -11.13 -2.37
CA LEU A 391 -4.31 -11.86 -3.63
C LEU A 391 -5.28 -11.22 -4.63
N TYR A 392 -6.23 -10.40 -4.19
CA TYR A 392 -7.00 -9.56 -5.10
C TYR A 392 -6.15 -8.42 -5.65
N GLU A 393 -5.37 -7.75 -4.82
CA GLU A 393 -4.42 -6.71 -5.22
C GLU A 393 -3.37 -7.25 -6.21
N ALA A 394 -2.96 -8.52 -6.01
CA ALA A 394 -2.08 -9.24 -6.93
C ALA A 394 -2.78 -9.72 -8.21
N GLY A 395 -4.10 -9.54 -8.35
CA GLY A 395 -4.87 -9.99 -9.50
C GLY A 395 -5.13 -11.50 -9.56
N VAL A 396 -4.81 -12.28 -8.51
CA VAL A 396 -5.06 -13.74 -8.47
C VAL A 396 -6.55 -14.02 -8.30
N PHE A 397 -7.19 -13.37 -7.32
CA PHE A 397 -8.63 -13.51 -7.07
C PHE A 397 -9.36 -12.23 -7.46
N ILE A 398 -10.31 -12.33 -8.39
CA ILE A 398 -11.08 -11.17 -8.88
C ILE A 398 -12.53 -11.13 -8.36
N GLY A 399 -12.98 -12.19 -7.67
CA GLY A 399 -14.34 -12.37 -7.18
C GLY A 399 -15.41 -12.45 -8.27
N THR A 400 -16.67 -12.49 -7.83
CA THR A 400 -17.87 -12.52 -8.67
C THR A 400 -18.69 -11.26 -8.41
N LYS A 401 -18.96 -10.46 -9.44
CA LYS A 401 -19.78 -9.25 -9.31
C LYS A 401 -21.26 -9.60 -9.33
N VAL A 402 -22.00 -9.19 -8.32
CA VAL A 402 -23.46 -9.32 -8.21
C VAL A 402 -24.03 -7.94 -7.88
N GLY A 403 -24.61 -7.28 -8.90
CA GLY A 403 -24.97 -5.86 -8.81
C GLY A 403 -23.72 -4.99 -8.67
N ASP A 404 -23.70 -4.12 -7.66
CA ASP A 404 -22.58 -3.22 -7.38
C ASP A 404 -21.52 -3.82 -6.44
N LEU A 405 -21.77 -5.02 -5.90
CA LEU A 405 -20.90 -5.69 -4.95
C LEU A 405 -20.11 -6.83 -5.59
N THR A 406 -18.90 -7.07 -5.10
CA THR A 406 -18.05 -8.19 -5.49
C THR A 406 -18.03 -9.23 -4.36
N TYR A 407 -18.16 -10.51 -4.69
CA TYR A 407 -18.22 -11.63 -3.74
C TYR A 407 -17.08 -12.62 -3.97
N PHE A 408 -16.52 -13.16 -2.90
CA PHE A 408 -15.44 -14.15 -2.91
C PHE A 408 -15.93 -15.59 -2.72
N TYR A 409 -17.02 -15.78 -1.97
CA TYR A 409 -17.62 -17.06 -1.56
C TYR A 409 -16.67 -17.98 -0.76
N PRO A 410 -16.20 -17.56 0.43
CA PRO A 410 -15.08 -18.20 1.14
C PRO A 410 -15.25 -19.69 1.44
N ASN A 411 -16.48 -20.15 1.67
CA ASN A 411 -16.77 -21.54 2.06
C ASN A 411 -17.12 -22.46 0.87
N SER A 412 -17.17 -21.94 -0.35
CA SER A 412 -17.54 -22.75 -1.52
C SER A 412 -16.41 -23.69 -1.93
N SER A 413 -16.77 -24.88 -2.42
CA SER A 413 -15.82 -25.78 -3.08
C SER A 413 -15.41 -25.21 -4.44
N ILE A 414 -14.16 -25.44 -4.86
CA ILE A 414 -13.64 -24.98 -6.15
C ILE A 414 -13.60 -26.12 -7.16
N THR A 415 -14.15 -25.91 -8.35
CA THR A 415 -14.06 -26.86 -9.46
C THR A 415 -12.66 -26.87 -10.09
N ARG A 416 -12.28 -27.95 -10.77
CA ARG A 416 -10.98 -28.05 -11.45
C ARG A 416 -10.76 -26.98 -12.52
N ALA A 417 -11.82 -26.54 -13.20
CA ALA A 417 -11.78 -25.43 -14.14
C ALA A 417 -11.44 -24.09 -13.47
N GLU A 418 -12.11 -23.77 -12.36
CA GLU A 418 -11.81 -22.56 -11.59
C GLU A 418 -10.40 -22.61 -11.00
N VAL A 419 -9.96 -23.77 -10.50
CA VAL A 419 -8.61 -23.99 -10.02
C VAL A 419 -7.57 -23.71 -11.11
N ALA A 420 -7.77 -24.18 -12.34
CA ALA A 420 -6.84 -23.92 -13.44
C ALA A 420 -6.64 -22.41 -13.66
N THR A 421 -7.67 -21.59 -13.44
CA THR A 421 -7.56 -20.13 -13.61
C THR A 421 -6.75 -19.48 -12.48
N ILE A 422 -6.97 -19.92 -11.24
CA ILE A 422 -6.25 -19.43 -10.06
C ILE A 422 -4.78 -19.83 -10.16
N VAL A 423 -4.50 -21.10 -10.44
CA VAL A 423 -3.14 -21.66 -10.58
C VAL A 423 -2.39 -20.99 -11.73
N TYR A 424 -3.06 -20.66 -12.83
CA TYR A 424 -2.43 -19.93 -13.93
C TYR A 424 -1.99 -18.53 -13.51
N ARG A 425 -2.83 -17.78 -12.80
CA ARG A 425 -2.46 -16.44 -12.31
C ARG A 425 -1.33 -16.49 -11.30
N ILE A 426 -1.35 -17.48 -10.40
CA ILE A 426 -0.24 -17.76 -9.47
C ILE A 426 1.05 -18.03 -10.25
N TYR A 427 1.00 -18.91 -11.26
CA TYR A 427 2.13 -19.25 -12.11
C TYR A 427 2.68 -18.03 -12.86
N GLN A 428 1.80 -17.19 -13.43
CA GLN A 428 2.22 -15.96 -14.11
C GLN A 428 2.95 -15.03 -13.15
N LEU A 429 2.38 -14.77 -11.97
CA LEU A 429 3.01 -13.94 -10.94
C LEU A 429 4.39 -14.47 -10.53
N SER A 430 4.51 -15.78 -10.28
CA SER A 430 5.80 -16.38 -9.92
C SER A 430 6.81 -16.38 -11.07
N SER A 431 6.35 -16.57 -12.31
CA SER A 431 7.22 -16.70 -13.49
C SER A 431 7.80 -15.37 -13.97
N LEU A 432 7.15 -14.24 -13.61
CA LEU A 432 7.55 -12.89 -14.00
C LEU A 432 8.49 -12.22 -12.98
N ASP A 433 8.87 -12.91 -11.90
CA ASP A 433 9.72 -12.38 -10.80
C ASP A 433 9.20 -11.04 -10.23
N GLN A 434 7.87 -10.83 -10.28
CA GLN A 434 7.23 -9.69 -9.61
C GLN A 434 7.16 -9.99 -8.11
N LYS A 435 8.25 -9.69 -7.41
CA LYS A 435 8.31 -9.78 -5.96
C LYS A 435 7.31 -8.80 -5.34
N GLN A 436 6.54 -9.28 -4.37
CA GLN A 436 5.68 -8.41 -3.57
C GLN A 436 6.55 -7.30 -2.98
N LYS A 437 6.01 -6.08 -2.97
CA LYS A 437 6.68 -4.93 -2.36
C LYS A 437 6.13 -4.69 -0.96
N ILE A 438 7.02 -4.35 -0.04
CA ILE A 438 6.69 -3.79 1.28
C ILE A 438 6.82 -2.27 1.15
N TYR A 439 5.75 -1.56 1.50
CA TYR A 439 5.73 -0.10 1.56
C TYR A 439 5.90 0.34 3.01
N TYR A 440 7.04 0.96 3.32
CA TYR A 440 7.34 1.46 4.64
C TYR A 440 7.84 2.91 4.55
N LYS A 441 6.98 3.86 4.95
CA LYS A 441 7.21 5.30 4.74
C LYS A 441 7.55 5.56 3.26
N ASP A 442 8.71 6.15 2.98
CA ASP A 442 9.17 6.46 1.63
C ASP A 442 9.93 5.29 0.97
N TYR A 443 10.05 4.14 1.65
CA TYR A 443 10.72 2.96 1.13
C TYR A 443 9.74 2.03 0.43
N THR A 444 10.10 1.62 -0.79
CA THR A 444 9.50 0.49 -1.50
C THR A 444 10.54 -0.63 -1.52
N LEU A 445 10.28 -1.71 -0.79
CA LEU A 445 11.23 -2.78 -0.53
C LEU A 445 10.75 -4.09 -1.15
N ASP A 446 11.66 -4.91 -1.65
CA ASP A 446 11.32 -6.28 -2.03
C ASP A 446 11.06 -7.13 -0.79
N VAL A 447 10.04 -7.98 -0.85
CA VAL A 447 9.88 -9.06 0.13
C VAL A 447 11.08 -10.00 0.02
N LEU A 448 11.69 -10.28 1.18
CA LEU A 448 12.84 -11.16 1.31
C LEU A 448 12.38 -12.62 1.19
N GLU A 449 12.93 -13.31 0.20
CA GLU A 449 12.58 -14.69 -0.10
C GLU A 449 12.98 -15.62 1.06
N GLY A 450 12.08 -16.53 1.43
CA GLY A 450 12.32 -17.52 2.48
C GLY A 450 12.22 -16.99 3.92
N VAL A 451 12.07 -15.68 4.13
CA VAL A 451 11.87 -15.10 5.45
C VAL A 451 10.41 -15.30 5.89
N PRO A 452 10.14 -15.98 7.03
CA PRO A 452 8.78 -16.20 7.49
C PRO A 452 8.01 -14.88 7.70
N THR A 453 6.75 -14.85 7.29
CA THR A 453 5.88 -13.68 7.44
C THR A 453 5.07 -13.75 8.73
N ASN A 454 4.73 -12.59 9.28
CA ASN A 454 3.83 -12.47 10.42
C ASN A 454 2.45 -13.08 10.10
N THR A 455 2.00 -14.00 10.95
CA THR A 455 0.69 -14.68 10.82
C THR A 455 -0.28 -14.37 11.95
N TYR A 456 0.03 -13.41 12.83
CA TYR A 456 -0.82 -13.08 13.97
C TYR A 456 -2.16 -12.47 13.53
N ASN A 457 -3.24 -12.90 14.17
CA ASN A 457 -4.56 -12.34 13.96
C ASN A 457 -4.67 -10.98 14.66
N GLN A 458 -4.66 -9.89 13.90
CA GLN A 458 -4.72 -8.53 14.46
C GLN A 458 -5.93 -8.31 15.38
N SER A 459 -7.07 -8.94 15.09
CA SER A 459 -8.28 -8.80 15.91
C SER A 459 -8.25 -9.60 17.22
N ALA A 460 -7.26 -10.47 17.41
CA ALA A 460 -7.10 -11.24 18.65
C ALA A 460 -6.31 -10.48 19.72
N PHE A 461 -5.68 -9.36 19.38
CA PHE A 461 -5.00 -8.49 20.34
C PHE A 461 -6.01 -7.69 21.16
N VAL A 462 -5.89 -7.76 22.49
CA VAL A 462 -6.72 -7.01 23.42
C VAL A 462 -5.83 -6.39 24.49
N LYS A 463 -5.87 -5.07 24.57
CA LYS A 463 -5.16 -4.28 25.58
C LYS A 463 -6.08 -3.92 26.74
N ASN A 464 -5.69 -4.28 27.96
CA ASN A 464 -6.36 -3.90 29.19
C ASN A 464 -5.37 -3.19 30.12
N GLY A 465 -5.49 -1.86 30.24
CA GLY A 465 -4.50 -1.05 30.92
C GLY A 465 -3.12 -1.18 30.27
N SER A 466 -2.12 -1.62 31.04
CA SER A 466 -0.75 -1.86 30.56
C SER A 466 -0.52 -3.26 29.99
N ILE A 467 -1.49 -4.18 30.13
CA ILE A 467 -1.33 -5.58 29.75
C ILE A 467 -1.93 -5.81 28.35
N MET A 468 -1.13 -6.37 27.45
CA MET A 468 -1.58 -6.88 26.15
C MET A 468 -1.83 -8.38 26.26
N THR A 469 -2.95 -8.84 25.71
CA THR A 469 -3.29 -10.26 25.59
C THR A 469 -3.52 -10.62 24.13
N TYR A 470 -3.23 -11.86 23.76
CA TYR A 470 -3.49 -12.41 22.43
C TYR A 470 -4.44 -13.60 22.55
N ASN A 471 -5.69 -13.42 22.14
CA ASN A 471 -6.79 -14.35 22.38
C ASN A 471 -6.95 -15.40 21.26
N ASP A 472 -5.84 -16.03 20.87
CA ASP A 472 -5.84 -17.18 19.97
C ASP A 472 -5.52 -18.45 20.77
N PRO A 473 -6.44 -19.43 20.87
CA PRO A 473 -6.23 -20.63 21.67
C PRO A 473 -5.12 -21.54 21.13
N SER A 474 -4.67 -21.34 19.89
CA SER A 474 -3.57 -22.10 19.30
C SER A 474 -2.18 -21.57 19.66
N VAL A 475 -2.10 -20.36 20.23
CA VAL A 475 -0.83 -19.71 20.56
C VAL A 475 -0.71 -19.53 22.06
N ARG A 476 0.41 -19.99 22.63
CA ARG A 476 0.74 -19.75 24.03
C ARG A 476 1.48 -18.43 24.14
N THR A 477 1.09 -17.58 25.08
CA THR A 477 1.77 -16.31 25.32
C THR A 477 2.26 -16.17 26.75
N ARG A 478 3.24 -15.29 26.95
CA ARG A 478 3.69 -14.79 28.24
C ARG A 478 3.73 -13.27 28.21
N VAL A 479 3.38 -12.62 29.31
CA VAL A 479 3.53 -11.17 29.46
C VAL A 479 4.86 -10.90 30.16
N GLY A 480 5.57 -9.86 29.72
CA GLY A 480 6.86 -9.51 30.29
C GLY A 480 7.11 -8.03 30.32
N ILE A 481 8.26 -7.71 30.88
CA ILE A 481 8.85 -6.38 30.89
C ILE A 481 10.32 -6.48 30.54
N ASP A 482 10.90 -5.44 29.97
CA ASP A 482 12.33 -5.21 29.96
C ASP A 482 12.72 -4.03 30.85
N VAL A 483 13.86 -4.16 31.51
CA VAL A 483 14.30 -3.25 32.58
C VAL A 483 15.77 -2.92 32.47
N SER A 484 16.11 -1.74 32.96
CA SER A 484 17.49 -1.24 33.08
C SER A 484 17.62 -0.37 34.34
N GLN A 485 18.82 0.17 34.60
CA GLN A 485 19.01 1.10 35.72
C GLN A 485 18.02 2.28 35.76
N TYR A 486 17.36 2.60 34.64
CA TYR A 486 16.36 3.67 34.59
C TYR A 486 15.08 3.38 35.38
N GLN A 487 14.76 2.11 35.65
CA GLN A 487 13.63 1.73 36.51
C GLN A 487 13.91 1.93 38.02
N GLY A 488 15.16 2.20 38.41
CA GLY A 488 15.54 2.52 39.79
C GLY A 488 15.47 1.31 40.73
N ASP A 489 14.74 1.43 41.83
CA ASP A 489 14.55 0.34 42.79
C ASP A 489 13.23 -0.39 42.49
N VAL A 490 13.30 -1.72 42.36
CA VAL A 490 12.16 -2.57 41.97
C VAL A 490 11.78 -3.51 43.11
N ASP A 491 10.50 -3.54 43.48
CA ASP A 491 9.94 -4.57 44.37
C ASP A 491 9.51 -5.79 43.54
N TRP A 492 10.45 -6.74 43.36
CA TRP A 492 10.23 -7.95 42.58
C TRP A 492 9.10 -8.85 43.13
N ASN A 493 8.83 -8.82 44.44
CA ASN A 493 7.71 -9.59 44.99
C ASN A 493 6.35 -8.94 44.68
N ALA A 494 6.31 -7.62 44.48
CA ALA A 494 5.13 -6.95 43.95
C ALA A 494 4.95 -7.26 42.46
N VAL A 495 6.03 -7.20 41.66
CA VAL A 495 5.99 -7.55 40.23
C VAL A 495 5.49 -8.98 40.02
N ALA A 496 6.02 -9.95 40.76
CA ALA A 496 5.61 -11.36 40.67
C ALA A 496 4.16 -11.65 41.14
N ARG A 497 3.48 -10.65 41.72
CA ARG A 497 2.03 -10.73 42.04
C ARG A 497 1.15 -10.14 40.95
N THR A 498 1.73 -9.59 39.89
CA THR A 498 1.04 -9.13 38.68
C THR A 498 0.98 -10.24 37.62
N ASP A 499 0.50 -9.91 36.42
CA ASP A 499 0.47 -10.83 35.28
C ASP A 499 1.84 -10.95 34.55
N VAL A 500 2.91 -10.34 35.08
CA VAL A 500 4.26 -10.43 34.49
C VAL A 500 4.86 -11.83 34.75
N ASP A 501 5.21 -12.54 33.67
CA ASP A 501 5.81 -13.88 33.67
C ASP A 501 7.34 -13.84 33.51
N PHE A 502 7.87 -12.85 32.79
CA PHE A 502 9.30 -12.75 32.48
C PHE A 502 9.84 -11.32 32.52
N VAL A 503 11.16 -11.22 32.68
CA VAL A 503 11.92 -9.97 32.70
C VAL A 503 13.13 -10.10 31.79
N ILE A 504 13.37 -9.15 30.88
CA ILE A 504 14.63 -9.03 30.13
C ILE A 504 15.46 -7.89 30.72
N ALA A 505 16.54 -8.20 31.44
CA ALA A 505 17.35 -7.18 32.14
C ALA A 505 18.55 -6.71 31.30
N ARG A 506 18.77 -5.40 31.19
CA ARG A 506 19.94 -4.87 30.49
C ARG A 506 21.22 -5.24 31.22
N VAL A 507 22.15 -5.87 30.52
CA VAL A 507 23.50 -6.16 31.04
C VAL A 507 24.38 -4.92 31.00
N GLY A 508 24.27 -4.17 29.92
CA GLY A 508 25.11 -3.02 29.61
C GLY A 508 24.90 -2.58 28.17
N GLY A 509 25.86 -1.85 27.63
CA GLY A 509 25.86 -1.48 26.23
C GLY A 509 27.19 -0.97 25.72
N ARG A 510 27.22 -0.66 24.42
CA ARG A 510 28.33 0.04 23.77
C ARG A 510 27.90 1.45 23.39
N GLY A 511 28.71 2.45 23.76
CA GLY A 511 28.37 3.85 23.50
C GLY A 511 28.39 4.20 22.01
N TYR A 512 27.38 4.93 21.53
CA TYR A 512 27.19 5.29 20.12
C TYR A 512 28.16 6.35 19.58
N THR A 513 29.07 6.91 20.40
CA THR A 513 30.07 7.89 19.97
C THR A 513 31.49 7.31 20.03
N VAL A 514 31.97 6.96 21.22
CA VAL A 514 33.34 6.45 21.43
C VAL A 514 33.44 4.94 21.21
N GLY A 515 32.34 4.20 21.30
CA GLY A 515 32.34 2.74 21.15
C GLY A 515 32.85 1.99 22.40
N ALA A 516 32.93 2.63 23.56
CA ALA A 516 33.30 1.95 24.82
C ALA A 516 32.14 1.12 25.37
N ILE A 517 32.44 -0.09 25.86
CA ILE A 517 31.50 -0.92 26.61
C ILE A 517 31.32 -0.34 28.01
N TYR A 518 30.08 -0.35 28.51
CA TYR A 518 29.71 0.04 29.87
C TYR A 518 28.70 -0.95 30.44
N ASP A 519 28.74 -1.11 31.77
CA ASP A 519 27.79 -1.95 32.50
C ASP A 519 26.51 -1.18 32.84
N ASP A 520 25.39 -1.89 32.87
CA ASP A 520 24.21 -1.43 33.56
C ASP A 520 24.37 -1.73 35.06
N THR A 521 24.28 -0.69 35.88
CA THR A 521 24.59 -0.80 37.32
C THR A 521 23.57 -1.60 38.12
N LYS A 522 22.40 -1.91 37.53
CA LYS A 522 21.32 -2.65 38.19
C LYS A 522 21.16 -4.09 37.72
N PHE A 523 21.92 -4.54 36.72
CA PHE A 523 21.78 -5.89 36.15
C PHE A 523 21.79 -6.99 37.20
N ASP A 524 22.81 -7.05 38.05
CA ASP A 524 22.99 -8.13 39.03
C ASP A 524 21.81 -8.16 40.05
N GLU A 525 21.39 -6.97 40.51
CA GLU A 525 20.25 -6.80 41.44
C GLU A 525 18.94 -7.27 40.79
N TYR A 526 18.73 -6.93 39.53
CA TYR A 526 17.52 -7.26 38.79
C TYR A 526 17.45 -8.73 38.43
N ALA A 527 18.54 -9.30 37.90
CA ALA A 527 18.61 -10.71 37.54
C ALA A 527 18.36 -11.60 38.76
N ASP A 528 19.04 -11.34 39.87
CA ASP A 528 18.88 -12.14 41.09
C ASP A 528 17.55 -11.87 41.81
N GLY A 529 17.09 -10.62 41.78
CA GLY A 529 15.83 -10.21 42.39
C GLY A 529 14.62 -10.85 41.71
N ALA A 530 14.54 -10.72 40.38
CA ALA A 530 13.48 -11.31 39.57
C ALA A 530 13.48 -12.84 39.64
N ALA A 531 14.66 -13.47 39.51
CA ALA A 531 14.78 -14.94 39.61
C ALA A 531 14.34 -15.46 40.99
N ARG A 532 14.69 -14.76 42.09
CA ARG A 532 14.28 -15.13 43.44
C ARG A 532 12.78 -14.96 43.67
N ALA A 533 12.15 -14.01 42.99
CA ALA A 533 10.70 -13.81 42.99
C ALA A 533 9.97 -14.84 42.11
N GLY A 534 10.68 -15.68 41.36
CA GLY A 534 10.12 -16.75 40.53
C GLY A 534 9.82 -16.35 39.09
N LEU A 535 10.25 -15.17 38.65
CA LEU A 535 10.10 -14.72 37.27
C LEU A 535 11.16 -15.36 36.37
N GLN A 536 10.82 -15.61 35.10
CA GLN A 536 11.81 -15.99 34.11
C GLN A 536 12.71 -14.78 33.78
N VAL A 537 14.03 -14.99 33.73
CA VAL A 537 14.99 -13.90 33.53
C VAL A 537 15.75 -14.10 32.23
N GLY A 538 15.58 -13.18 31.29
CA GLY A 538 16.44 -12.99 30.13
C GLY A 538 17.35 -11.77 30.32
N ALA A 539 18.15 -11.48 29.30
CA ALA A 539 19.11 -10.39 29.32
C ALA A 539 19.19 -9.70 27.96
N TYR A 540 19.52 -8.41 27.91
CA TYR A 540 19.84 -7.74 26.64
C TYR A 540 21.10 -6.89 26.75
N PHE A 541 21.76 -6.67 25.61
CA PHE A 541 22.91 -5.80 25.50
C PHE A 541 22.71 -4.79 24.39
N PHE A 542 22.69 -3.50 24.75
CA PHE A 542 22.55 -2.39 23.82
C PHE A 542 23.82 -2.27 22.97
N SER A 543 23.81 -2.86 21.78
CA SER A 543 24.93 -2.88 20.85
C SER A 543 25.01 -1.60 20.02
N GLN A 544 26.24 -1.15 19.83
CA GLN A 544 26.61 -0.16 18.81
C GLN A 544 27.86 -0.65 18.07
N ALA A 545 28.00 -1.97 17.91
CA ALA A 545 29.11 -2.59 17.19
C ALA A 545 29.15 -2.12 15.74
N VAL A 546 30.36 -1.83 15.24
CA VAL A 546 30.60 -1.48 13.83
C VAL A 546 31.39 -2.55 13.09
N SER A 547 31.62 -3.69 13.75
CA SER A 547 32.32 -4.84 13.18
C SER A 547 31.93 -6.13 13.90
N VAL A 548 32.19 -7.26 13.25
CA VAL A 548 32.05 -8.60 13.84
C VAL A 548 32.88 -8.73 15.13
N ALA A 549 34.12 -8.22 15.14
CA ALA A 549 35.00 -8.31 16.30
C ALA A 549 34.41 -7.60 17.53
N GLU A 550 33.82 -6.43 17.34
CA GLU A 550 33.17 -5.70 18.43
C GLU A 550 31.92 -6.42 18.94
N ALA A 551 31.13 -7.03 18.07
CA ALA A 551 29.97 -7.83 18.49
C ALA A 551 30.40 -9.09 19.27
N GLN A 552 31.55 -9.68 18.92
CA GLN A 552 32.15 -10.77 19.71
C GLN A 552 32.59 -10.28 21.10
N GLU A 553 33.24 -9.12 21.19
CA GLU A 553 33.60 -8.50 22.48
C GLU A 553 32.35 -8.26 23.35
N GLU A 554 31.28 -7.74 22.75
CA GLU A 554 30.00 -7.53 23.43
C GLU A 554 29.42 -8.86 23.95
N ALA A 555 29.41 -9.91 23.12
CA ALA A 555 28.92 -11.22 23.53
C ALA A 555 29.74 -11.81 24.69
N TYR A 556 31.08 -11.72 24.65
CA TYR A 556 31.92 -12.20 25.76
C TYR A 556 31.73 -11.40 27.05
N HIS A 557 31.52 -10.08 26.93
CA HIS A 557 31.18 -9.23 28.07
C HIS A 557 29.85 -9.66 28.70
N VAL A 558 28.84 -9.90 27.87
CA VAL A 558 27.55 -10.45 28.31
C VAL A 558 27.75 -11.76 29.05
N LEU A 559 28.43 -12.74 28.44
CA LEU A 559 28.66 -14.04 29.06
C LEU A 559 29.41 -13.94 30.40
N ASP A 560 30.33 -13.00 30.56
CA ASP A 560 31.00 -12.77 31.85
C ASP A 560 30.01 -12.26 32.90
N LYS A 561 29.16 -11.30 32.54
CA LYS A 561 28.12 -10.76 33.43
C LYS A 561 27.02 -11.76 33.75
N LEU A 562 26.69 -12.72 32.87
CA LEU A 562 25.68 -13.75 33.16
C LEU A 562 26.17 -14.80 34.18
N ARG A 563 27.49 -14.91 34.43
CA ARG A 563 28.05 -15.95 35.31
C ARG A 563 27.52 -15.80 36.73
N GLY A 564 26.96 -16.88 37.25
CA GLY A 564 26.43 -16.94 38.62
C GLY A 564 24.96 -16.51 38.73
N HIS A 565 24.35 -16.03 37.65
CA HIS A 565 22.93 -15.66 37.61
C HIS A 565 22.08 -16.76 36.96
N ASN A 566 20.82 -16.87 37.40
CA ASN A 566 19.87 -17.84 36.86
C ASN A 566 19.13 -17.29 35.63
N ILE A 567 19.80 -17.29 34.48
CA ILE A 567 19.23 -16.82 33.22
C ILE A 567 18.50 -17.98 32.53
N THR A 568 17.19 -17.81 32.34
CA THR A 568 16.26 -18.83 31.81
C THR A 568 15.40 -18.32 30.65
N GLY A 569 15.50 -17.03 30.31
CA GLY A 569 14.93 -16.40 29.13
C GLY A 569 16.01 -16.08 28.09
N PRO A 570 15.63 -15.39 26.99
CA PRO A 570 16.53 -15.12 25.88
C PRO A 570 17.62 -14.10 26.26
N VAL A 571 18.74 -14.17 25.56
CA VAL A 571 19.85 -13.22 25.63
C VAL A 571 19.92 -12.46 24.31
N VAL A 572 19.60 -11.17 24.36
CA VAL A 572 19.23 -10.39 23.18
C VAL A 572 20.39 -9.51 22.70
N PHE A 573 20.67 -9.58 21.39
CA PHE A 573 21.42 -8.55 20.66
C PHE A 573 20.51 -7.36 20.37
N ASP A 574 20.68 -6.27 21.13
CA ASP A 574 19.87 -5.07 21.01
C ASP A 574 20.60 -3.99 20.21
N TRP A 575 20.44 -4.02 18.88
CA TRP A 575 21.01 -3.02 17.99
C TRP A 575 19.94 -2.03 17.54
N GLU A 576 20.16 -0.76 17.84
CA GLU A 576 19.24 0.31 17.48
C GLU A 576 19.89 1.39 16.61
N VAL A 577 19.07 1.97 15.73
CA VAL A 577 19.48 3.10 14.91
C VAL A 577 19.48 4.38 15.74
N ILE A 578 20.65 5.01 15.85
CA ILE A 578 20.77 6.35 16.42
C ILE A 578 20.64 7.37 15.29
N GLY A 579 19.54 8.15 15.31
CA GLY A 579 19.17 9.12 14.27
C GLY A 579 20.04 10.39 14.20
N LYS A 580 21.34 10.28 14.49
CA LYS A 580 22.33 11.37 14.44
C LYS A 580 23.45 10.99 13.49
N SER A 581 23.86 11.90 12.61
CA SER A 581 24.96 11.70 11.65
C SER A 581 26.30 11.37 12.32
N GLU A 582 26.48 11.76 13.58
CA GLU A 582 27.71 11.54 14.35
C GLU A 582 27.71 10.19 15.08
N ALA A 583 26.62 9.42 15.02
CA ALA A 583 26.60 8.08 15.58
C ALA A 583 27.58 7.19 14.82
N ARG A 584 28.35 6.38 15.55
CA ARG A 584 29.37 5.50 14.94
C ARG A 584 28.78 4.43 14.02
N THR A 585 27.52 4.07 14.25
CA THR A 585 26.74 3.12 13.45
C THR A 585 26.06 3.79 12.25
N TYR A 586 26.19 5.11 12.10
CA TYR A 586 25.65 5.84 10.95
C TYR A 586 26.31 5.36 9.66
N GLY A 587 25.50 4.86 8.73
CA GLY A 587 25.98 4.31 7.46
C GLY A 587 26.60 2.92 7.55
N ILE A 588 26.40 2.17 8.64
CA ILE A 588 26.82 0.76 8.70
C ILE A 588 26.22 -0.03 7.52
N GLU A 589 27.04 -0.84 6.86
CA GLU A 589 26.58 -1.70 5.77
C GLU A 589 25.77 -2.88 6.32
N THR A 590 24.69 -3.22 5.62
CA THR A 590 23.77 -4.31 5.98
C THR A 590 24.49 -5.63 6.26
N GLY A 591 25.39 -6.06 5.38
CA GLY A 591 26.14 -7.31 5.58
C GLY A 591 27.04 -7.30 6.83
N VAL A 592 27.58 -6.14 7.21
CA VAL A 592 28.38 -6.01 8.45
C VAL A 592 27.47 -6.13 9.68
N LEU A 593 26.30 -5.52 9.64
CA LEU A 593 25.31 -5.61 10.72
C LEU A 593 24.80 -7.05 10.88
N CYS A 594 24.40 -7.71 9.79
CA CYS A 594 23.97 -9.12 9.81
C CYS A 594 25.07 -10.04 10.33
N ALA A 595 26.31 -9.87 9.87
CA ALA A 595 27.45 -10.65 10.36
C ALA A 595 27.74 -10.41 11.85
N ALA A 596 27.61 -9.17 12.34
CA ALA A 596 27.76 -8.82 13.74
C ALA A 596 26.69 -9.47 14.62
N ALA A 597 25.42 -9.35 14.23
CA ALA A 597 24.29 -9.99 14.93
C ALA A 597 24.46 -11.52 14.99
N ASN A 598 24.82 -12.13 13.86
CA ASN A 598 25.08 -13.57 13.78
C ASN A 598 26.25 -14.01 14.68
N ALA A 599 27.33 -13.23 14.74
CA ALA A 599 28.48 -13.55 15.57
C ALA A 599 28.15 -13.45 17.07
N PHE A 600 27.43 -12.41 17.48
CA PHE A 600 26.94 -12.28 18.86
C PHE A 600 26.05 -13.47 19.23
N CYS A 601 24.99 -13.69 18.43
CA CYS A 601 24.00 -14.72 18.71
C CYS A 601 24.60 -16.13 18.69
N LYS A 602 25.57 -16.39 17.80
CA LYS A 602 26.30 -17.66 17.78
C LYS A 602 27.08 -17.91 19.06
N ILE A 603 27.81 -16.91 19.58
CA ILE A 603 28.58 -17.06 20.83
C ILE A 603 27.65 -17.33 22.01
N ILE A 604 26.53 -16.62 22.10
CA ILE A 604 25.50 -16.83 23.12
C ILE A 604 24.93 -18.25 23.04
N LYS A 605 24.58 -18.71 21.83
CA LYS A 605 24.06 -20.07 21.58
C LYS A 605 25.06 -21.15 21.94
N ASP A 606 26.32 -21.00 21.52
CA ASP A 606 27.39 -21.95 21.81
C ASP A 606 27.70 -22.04 23.32
N ALA A 607 27.41 -20.98 24.08
CA ALA A 607 27.50 -20.95 25.54
C ALA A 607 26.28 -21.59 26.26
N GLY A 608 25.25 -22.01 25.52
CA GLY A 608 24.07 -22.71 26.05
C GLY A 608 22.89 -21.81 26.41
N TYR A 609 22.88 -20.54 25.97
CA TYR A 609 21.75 -19.63 26.14
C TYR A 609 20.94 -19.51 24.83
N ASP A 610 19.67 -19.11 24.94
CA ASP A 610 18.83 -18.85 23.77
C ASP A 610 19.07 -17.42 23.25
N PRO A 611 19.70 -17.24 22.07
CA PRO A 611 19.88 -15.90 21.50
C PRO A 611 18.60 -15.35 20.87
N MET A 612 18.50 -14.03 20.78
CA MET A 612 17.41 -13.31 20.11
C MET A 612 17.94 -11.97 19.56
N ILE A 613 17.30 -11.43 18.52
CA ILE A 613 17.69 -10.13 17.92
C ILE A 613 16.54 -9.13 18.14
N TYR A 614 16.85 -7.97 18.72
CA TYR A 614 15.87 -6.88 18.81
C TYR A 614 15.85 -6.05 17.53
N ILE A 615 14.65 -5.68 17.08
CA ILE A 615 14.44 -4.87 15.89
C ILE A 615 13.30 -3.86 16.07
N THR A 616 13.44 -2.70 15.44
CA THR A 616 12.34 -1.77 15.13
C THR A 616 11.91 -1.93 13.67
N ASP A 617 10.80 -1.30 13.26
CA ASP A 617 10.39 -1.26 11.83
C ASP A 617 11.56 -0.85 10.91
N TYR A 618 12.25 0.25 11.24
CA TYR A 618 13.32 0.78 10.40
C TYR A 618 14.53 -0.15 10.37
N ALA A 619 14.90 -0.75 11.50
CA ALA A 619 15.99 -1.72 11.53
C ALA A 619 15.66 -2.96 10.70
N GLY A 620 14.49 -3.57 10.93
CA GLY A 620 14.07 -4.81 10.26
C GLY A 620 13.82 -4.65 8.76
N TYR A 621 13.30 -3.51 8.31
CA TYR A 621 13.02 -3.27 6.89
C TYR A 621 14.20 -2.68 6.11
N VAL A 622 15.00 -1.81 6.73
CA VAL A 622 15.96 -0.96 6.00
C VAL A 622 17.42 -1.27 6.35
N LYS A 623 17.70 -1.87 7.51
CA LYS A 623 19.08 -2.11 7.96
C LYS A 623 19.50 -3.57 7.90
N TYR A 624 18.65 -4.47 8.35
CA TYR A 624 18.89 -5.91 8.23
C TYR A 624 18.47 -6.44 6.86
N ASP A 625 19.26 -7.37 6.34
CA ASP A 625 18.73 -8.42 5.48
C ASP A 625 18.31 -9.57 6.40
N LEU A 626 17.00 -9.68 6.66
CA LEU A 626 16.48 -10.69 7.58
C LEU A 626 16.72 -12.12 7.08
N SER A 627 16.94 -12.32 5.77
CA SER A 627 17.27 -13.64 5.22
C SER A 627 18.64 -14.14 5.70
N GLU A 628 19.53 -13.24 6.13
CA GLU A 628 20.85 -13.60 6.64
C GLU A 628 20.88 -13.91 8.15
N VAL A 629 19.80 -13.62 8.90
CA VAL A 629 19.75 -13.76 10.38
C VAL A 629 18.61 -14.66 10.87
N MET A 630 18.01 -15.45 9.98
CA MET A 630 16.82 -16.29 10.27
C MET A 630 17.03 -17.39 11.34
N ASP A 631 18.27 -17.70 11.70
CA ASP A 631 18.58 -18.70 12.73
C ASP A 631 18.17 -18.26 14.15
N TYR A 632 17.80 -16.99 14.32
CA TYR A 632 17.52 -16.37 15.60
C TYR A 632 16.14 -15.69 15.61
N PRO A 633 15.33 -15.88 16.66
CA PRO A 633 14.04 -15.22 16.77
C PRO A 633 14.19 -13.69 16.90
N LEU A 634 13.15 -12.98 16.48
CA LEU A 634 13.09 -11.52 16.55
C LEU A 634 12.26 -11.04 17.75
N TRP A 635 12.78 -10.05 18.47
CA TRP A 635 12.04 -9.21 19.42
C TRP A 635 11.73 -7.87 18.74
N TYR A 636 10.48 -7.68 18.37
CA TYR A 636 10.03 -6.55 17.58
C TYR A 636 9.49 -5.43 18.49
N ALA A 637 9.94 -4.20 18.27
CA ALA A 637 9.46 -3.02 18.98
C ALA A 637 8.60 -2.11 18.11
N ARG A 638 7.35 -1.93 18.53
CA ARG A 638 6.42 -0.95 17.98
C ARG A 638 5.37 -0.56 19.00
N TYR A 639 5.39 0.72 19.35
CA TYR A 639 4.51 1.28 20.38
C TYR A 639 3.28 1.97 19.78
N ASP A 640 2.32 2.23 20.65
CA ASP A 640 1.14 3.09 20.37
C ASP A 640 0.31 2.59 19.16
N VAL A 641 0.26 1.26 18.96
CA VAL A 641 -0.60 0.57 17.98
C VAL A 641 -1.44 -0.50 18.67
N ASP A 642 -2.63 -0.79 18.12
CA ASP A 642 -3.55 -1.80 18.68
C ASP A 642 -3.10 -3.24 18.38
N ALA A 643 -2.39 -3.43 17.26
CA ALA A 643 -1.83 -4.70 16.83
C ALA A 643 -0.53 -4.46 16.02
N PRO A 644 0.42 -5.42 16.04
CA PRO A 644 1.66 -5.32 15.28
C PRO A 644 1.39 -5.51 13.78
N SER A 645 1.96 -4.63 12.96
CA SER A 645 1.83 -4.66 11.49
C SER A 645 3.15 -4.93 10.77
N PHE A 646 4.19 -5.35 11.49
CA PHE A 646 5.44 -5.81 10.89
C PHE A 646 5.17 -7.02 10.00
N TYR A 647 5.71 -6.97 8.78
CA TYR A 647 5.42 -7.92 7.71
C TYR A 647 6.03 -9.29 8.00
N TYR A 648 7.24 -9.32 8.56
CA TYR A 648 7.95 -10.55 8.89
C TYR A 648 7.59 -11.07 10.28
N ASP A 649 7.75 -12.37 10.46
CA ASP A 649 7.46 -13.05 11.71
C ASP A 649 8.41 -12.60 12.83
N PHE A 650 7.90 -12.59 14.06
CA PHE A 650 8.66 -12.28 15.27
C PHE A 650 8.15 -13.12 16.44
N ALA A 651 9.02 -13.37 17.42
CA ALA A 651 8.70 -14.20 18.58
C ALA A 651 8.25 -13.37 19.78
N MET A 652 8.68 -12.11 19.91
CA MET A 652 8.32 -11.23 21.01
C MET A 652 7.96 -9.86 20.47
N TRP A 653 6.97 -9.20 21.07
CA TRP A 653 6.58 -7.82 20.73
C TRP A 653 6.63 -6.91 21.94
N GLN A 654 7.50 -5.91 21.89
CA GLN A 654 7.50 -4.77 22.80
C GLN A 654 6.47 -3.75 22.32
N TYR A 655 5.32 -3.72 23.01
CA TYR A 655 4.13 -2.99 22.56
C TYR A 655 3.95 -1.63 23.23
N SER A 656 4.74 -1.32 24.26
CA SER A 656 4.61 -0.06 25.00
C SER A 656 5.87 0.27 25.79
N SER A 657 6.27 1.54 25.80
CA SER A 657 7.30 2.09 26.70
C SER A 657 6.76 2.92 27.86
N LYS A 658 5.44 2.84 28.06
CA LYS A 658 4.69 3.63 29.05
C LYS A 658 3.81 2.73 29.91
N GLY A 659 4.23 1.49 30.13
CA GLY A 659 3.55 0.54 31.00
C GLY A 659 3.60 0.96 32.46
N SER A 660 2.67 0.45 33.25
CA SER A 660 2.64 0.57 34.70
C SER A 660 2.49 -0.83 35.29
N VAL A 661 3.46 -1.22 36.11
CA VAL A 661 3.49 -2.52 36.80
C VAL A 661 3.73 -2.28 38.28
N ASP A 662 2.91 -2.90 39.13
CA ASP A 662 3.09 -2.80 40.58
C ASP A 662 4.47 -3.31 40.99
N GLY A 663 5.18 -2.49 41.78
CA GLY A 663 6.57 -2.74 42.18
C GLY A 663 7.61 -1.91 41.43
N ILE A 664 7.24 -1.24 40.34
CA ILE A 664 8.11 -0.33 39.59
C ILE A 664 7.55 1.10 39.67
N LYS A 665 8.43 2.08 39.91
CA LYS A 665 8.04 3.49 39.94
C LYS A 665 8.21 4.12 38.56
N GLY A 666 7.12 4.63 38.00
CA GLY A 666 7.13 5.28 36.69
C GLY A 666 6.87 4.28 35.56
N ASN A 667 7.32 4.65 34.36
CA ASN A 667 7.07 3.85 33.16
C ASN A 667 8.00 2.63 33.09
N VAL A 668 7.46 1.53 32.59
CA VAL A 668 8.22 0.34 32.21
C VAL A 668 7.83 -0.10 30.81
N ASP A 669 8.81 -0.64 30.08
CA ASP A 669 8.58 -1.26 28.79
C ASP A 669 7.82 -2.58 28.98
N MET A 670 6.88 -2.87 28.08
CA MET A 670 5.96 -4.01 28.19
C MET A 670 6.02 -4.88 26.95
N ASP A 671 6.07 -6.18 27.20
CA ASP A 671 6.29 -7.20 26.19
C ASP A 671 5.22 -8.30 26.22
N ILE A 672 4.96 -8.87 25.05
CA ILE A 672 4.27 -10.14 24.90
C ILE A 672 5.15 -11.10 24.12
N TRP A 673 5.43 -12.27 24.69
CA TRP A 673 6.21 -13.33 24.07
C TRP A 673 5.29 -14.46 23.58
N PHE A 674 5.33 -14.75 22.29
CA PHE A 674 4.62 -15.86 21.64
C PHE A 674 5.50 -17.11 21.67
N ILE A 675 5.07 -18.12 22.44
CA ILE A 675 5.80 -19.37 22.62
C ILE A 675 5.43 -20.32 21.48
N LYS A 676 6.40 -20.61 20.61
CA LYS A 676 6.26 -21.51 19.45
C LYS A 676 6.75 -22.92 19.75
#